data_AF-A0A8H6ULN1-F1
#
_entry.id   AF-A0A8H6ULN1-F1
#
_cell.length_a   1.000
_cell.length_b   1.000
_cell.length_c   1.000
_cell.angle_alpha   90.00
_cell.angle_beta   90.00
_cell.angle_gamma   90.00
#
_symmetry.space_group_name_H-M   'P 1'
#
loop_
_entity.id
_entity.type
_entity.pdbx_description
1 polymer ?
#
loop_
_entity_poly.entity_id
_entity_poly.type
_entity_poly.pdbx_seq_one_letter_code
_entity_poly.pdbx_strand_id
1 'polypeptide(L)'
;MSSNNDSNTLIENESEDRSKNDEITSKAGKLRQRWTRSERCADRVDEQSMELAPCTGCTGLDRPDASMNLGEGDEDDVDDVATKLIMEDPSYHRDLLRDLLSVMRQVDDAHAQTLLGMIRADCSLAEIRLFVDKTMKDVQDAGRDGETIERLRDMRTRVRIESGEPPFRPQVMDIHYLCDQAPYKVPAKPWTTVTDDDALVSHLISLYFTWDYPFYAFVDLQAFVRHMRDGNVNSDLCSPFLVNAMLANACHYSQYSEAYAIPGDVKTKGSDFLAEAERHMHSYQLERGRNVRLASLQATLLLYERYSMSGDDNLGYTMLHRAIEMAESLGIVNGPDLDLDRLQMSEEMRSSIKRTAWGLFQVDTVVHTNFRKPSKISRVCVQRIDRNESTPSEQWTPYPTGKAPRPSFLSQYFDEACRLSFIARDISHHLYQDPRPEATQHERKKEFFDKLEHWEAELPDFFDPSTKPPAHILLLRMRYHAIMISLSRDGFGVHTFFSKEEGQSHTTVPASSQLPPHLRDKASEQSLASARAIAGLVRVHREEYGIGRTHPFTTYAIMVALFTMLDHASFDILDSDFLALTSAFSVIACRSQVGRNLFHIFRQSVRAQDQEKRVLESDEVPEEIKELFGRYPASQKPDKWDDYVDGLDKLEGGEVQDTQSMDGMRNYAASGVRDMLSKYESLSLGQDTM
;
A
#
# COMPACT_ATOMS: atom_id res chain seq x y z
N MET A 1 2.01 -58.14 31.34
CA MET A 1 1.52 -58.20 29.94
C MET A 1 0.90 -56.86 29.62
N SER A 2 1.06 -56.42 28.37
CA SER A 2 0.64 -55.12 27.80
C SER A 2 1.64 -53.97 27.91
N SER A 3 2.65 -54.06 27.05
CA SER A 3 3.31 -52.94 26.37
C SER A 3 3.07 -53.12 24.87
N ASN A 4 3.06 -52.01 24.12
CA ASN A 4 2.95 -51.86 22.64
C ASN A 4 1.54 -51.50 22.14
N ASN A 5 1.32 -50.21 21.89
CA ASN A 5 0.48 -49.77 20.76
C ASN A 5 0.73 -48.33 20.28
N ASP A 6 1.55 -47.51 20.96
CA ASP A 6 1.72 -46.09 20.57
C ASP A 6 2.89 -45.83 19.60
N SER A 7 3.59 -46.86 19.12
CA SER A 7 4.74 -46.70 18.22
C SER A 7 4.45 -47.00 16.74
N ASN A 8 3.26 -47.51 16.40
CA ASN A 8 2.92 -47.82 15.00
C ASN A 8 2.24 -46.65 14.26
N THR A 9 1.56 -45.75 14.96
CA THR A 9 0.85 -44.61 14.36
C THR A 9 1.77 -43.46 13.92
N LEU A 10 2.98 -43.35 14.48
CA LEU A 10 3.97 -42.35 14.06
C LEU A 10 4.74 -42.75 12.80
N ILE A 11 4.90 -44.06 12.56
CA ILE A 11 5.66 -44.57 11.41
C ILE A 11 4.78 -44.59 10.13
N GLU A 12 3.47 -44.79 10.27
CA GLU A 12 2.54 -44.73 9.12
C GLU A 12 2.36 -43.30 8.61
N ASN A 13 2.28 -42.29 9.49
CA ASN A 13 2.15 -40.88 9.08
C ASN A 13 3.42 -40.33 8.40
N GLU A 14 4.63 -40.70 8.86
CA GLU A 14 5.88 -40.32 8.18
C GLU A 14 6.05 -40.99 6.81
N SER A 15 5.43 -42.16 6.60
CA SER A 15 5.48 -42.87 5.31
C SER A 15 4.53 -42.27 4.27
N GLU A 16 3.36 -41.77 4.68
CA GLU A 16 2.43 -41.07 3.79
C GLU A 16 2.93 -39.69 3.36
N ASP A 17 3.59 -38.94 4.24
CA ASP A 17 4.19 -37.64 3.90
C ASP A 17 5.42 -37.75 3.00
N ARG A 18 6.22 -38.83 3.13
CA ARG A 18 7.30 -39.13 2.18
C ARG A 18 6.77 -39.53 0.80
N SER A 19 5.69 -40.31 0.75
CA SER A 19 5.04 -40.69 -0.51
C SER A 19 4.46 -39.49 -1.27
N LYS A 20 3.82 -38.54 -0.56
CA LYS A 20 3.30 -37.30 -1.15
C LYS A 20 4.42 -36.37 -1.64
N ASN A 21 5.52 -36.25 -0.90
CA ASN A 21 6.68 -35.44 -1.34
C ASN A 21 7.42 -36.04 -2.54
N ASP A 22 7.51 -37.37 -2.65
CA ASP A 22 8.07 -38.04 -3.83
C ASP A 22 7.17 -37.89 -5.07
N GLU A 23 5.84 -37.80 -4.89
CA GLU A 23 4.90 -37.56 -5.99
C GLU A 23 4.94 -36.10 -6.51
N ILE A 24 5.14 -35.12 -5.60
CA ILE A 24 5.26 -33.70 -5.93
C ILE A 24 6.61 -33.41 -6.63
N THR A 25 7.71 -33.98 -6.14
CA THR A 25 9.03 -33.84 -6.78
C THR A 25 9.10 -34.54 -8.15
N SER A 26 8.39 -35.66 -8.32
CA SER A 26 8.23 -36.35 -9.62
C SER A 26 7.41 -35.52 -10.63
N LYS A 27 6.37 -34.81 -10.19
CA LYS A 27 5.59 -33.89 -11.05
C LYS A 27 6.40 -32.63 -11.43
N ALA A 28 7.18 -32.07 -10.51
CA ALA A 28 8.08 -30.95 -10.80
C ALA A 28 9.21 -31.33 -11.78
N GLY A 29 9.77 -32.53 -11.65
CA GLY A 29 10.77 -33.07 -12.59
C GLY A 29 10.23 -33.27 -14.01
N LYS A 30 8.97 -33.73 -14.15
CA LYS A 30 8.30 -33.90 -15.44
C LYS A 30 7.96 -32.57 -16.12
N LEU A 31 7.61 -31.53 -15.35
CA LEU A 31 7.40 -30.19 -15.88
C LEU A 31 8.72 -29.58 -16.39
N ARG A 32 9.83 -29.71 -15.64
CA ARG A 32 11.16 -29.20 -16.05
C ARG A 32 11.69 -29.85 -17.34
N GLN A 33 11.40 -31.14 -17.57
CA GLN A 33 11.74 -31.82 -18.82
C GLN A 33 10.86 -31.42 -20.01
N ARG A 34 9.63 -30.94 -19.76
CA ARG A 34 8.72 -30.47 -20.82
C ARG A 34 9.10 -29.07 -21.32
N TRP A 35 9.60 -28.21 -20.44
CA TRP A 35 10.11 -26.88 -20.78
C TRP A 35 11.42 -26.93 -21.59
N THR A 36 12.39 -27.76 -21.19
CA THR A 36 13.67 -27.96 -21.92
C THR A 36 13.52 -28.65 -23.28
N ARG A 37 12.35 -29.21 -23.59
CA ARG A 37 12.02 -29.77 -24.92
C ARG A 37 11.40 -28.73 -25.85
N SER A 38 10.81 -27.66 -25.30
CA SER A 38 10.23 -26.54 -26.05
C SER A 38 11.31 -25.59 -26.58
N GLU A 39 12.38 -25.34 -25.81
CA GLU A 39 13.50 -24.50 -26.24
C GLU A 39 14.26 -25.10 -27.44
N ARG A 40 14.31 -26.43 -27.56
CA ARG A 40 14.96 -27.10 -28.70
C ARG A 40 14.17 -27.03 -30.03
N CYS A 41 12.94 -26.52 -30.03
CA CYS A 41 12.16 -26.30 -31.26
C CYS A 41 12.23 -24.87 -31.79
N ALA A 42 12.88 -23.93 -31.09
CA ALA A 42 12.96 -22.53 -31.50
C ALA A 42 14.13 -22.19 -32.44
N ASP A 43 15.11 -23.09 -32.61
CA ASP A 43 16.35 -22.82 -33.38
C ASP A 43 16.36 -23.34 -34.83
N ARG A 44 15.21 -23.36 -35.52
CA ARG A 44 15.19 -23.60 -36.98
C ARG A 44 14.06 -22.83 -37.67
N VAL A 45 14.37 -21.65 -38.19
CA VAL A 45 13.63 -21.04 -39.30
C VAL A 45 14.64 -20.50 -40.31
N ASP A 46 14.74 -21.20 -41.45
CA ASP A 46 15.51 -20.82 -42.63
C ASP A 46 14.86 -19.62 -43.34
N GLU A 47 15.69 -18.69 -43.84
CA GLU A 47 15.31 -17.61 -44.74
C GLU A 47 14.84 -18.16 -46.10
N GLN A 48 13.58 -17.92 -46.47
CA GLN A 48 13.15 -17.92 -47.87
C GLN A 48 12.11 -16.82 -48.13
N SER A 49 12.48 -15.92 -49.02
CA SER A 49 11.71 -14.80 -49.56
C SER A 49 10.55 -15.29 -50.44
N MET A 50 9.34 -14.78 -50.18
CA MET A 50 8.17 -14.93 -51.06
C MET A 50 7.63 -13.54 -51.43
N GLU A 51 7.71 -13.21 -52.72
CA GLU A 51 7.08 -12.04 -53.33
C GLU A 51 5.54 -12.17 -53.26
N LEU A 52 4.86 -11.12 -52.79
CA LEU A 52 3.40 -11.02 -52.77
C LEU A 52 2.91 -10.17 -53.95
N ALA A 53 1.90 -10.69 -54.67
CA ALA A 53 1.22 -10.03 -55.79
C ALA A 53 0.35 -8.83 -55.33
N PRO A 54 0.11 -7.82 -56.20
CA PRO A 54 -0.53 -6.57 -55.79
C PRO A 54 -2.04 -6.70 -55.54
N CYS A 55 -2.47 -6.09 -54.43
CA CYS A 55 -3.85 -5.96 -53.97
C CYS A 55 -4.70 -5.08 -54.90
N THR A 56 -5.86 -5.60 -55.32
CA THR A 56 -6.85 -4.95 -56.19
C THR A 56 -7.72 -3.89 -55.49
N GLY A 57 -7.32 -3.37 -54.32
CA GLY A 57 -8.14 -2.50 -53.47
C GLY A 57 -7.96 -0.98 -53.65
N CYS A 58 -6.96 -0.52 -54.42
CA CYS A 58 -6.61 0.90 -54.49
C CYS A 58 -7.11 1.59 -55.77
N THR A 59 -8.39 1.43 -56.11
CA THR A 59 -9.04 2.17 -57.20
C THR A 59 -9.97 3.23 -56.61
N GLY A 60 -9.42 4.36 -56.17
CA GLY A 60 -10.27 5.45 -55.65
C GLY A 60 -9.61 6.65 -55.02
N LEU A 61 -8.28 6.76 -55.00
CA LEU A 61 -7.59 7.97 -54.54
C LEU A 61 -6.85 8.60 -55.72
N ASP A 62 -7.40 9.71 -56.21
CA ASP A 62 -6.74 10.59 -57.16
C ASP A 62 -5.37 10.99 -56.60
N ARG A 63 -4.30 10.47 -57.22
CA ARG A 63 -2.93 10.92 -56.99
C ARG A 63 -2.74 12.22 -57.78
N PRO A 64 -2.37 13.34 -57.14
CA PRO A 64 -1.87 14.50 -57.89
C PRO A 64 -0.48 14.15 -58.43
N ASP A 65 -0.33 14.19 -59.75
CA ASP A 65 0.97 14.12 -60.43
C ASP A 65 1.82 15.34 -60.02
N ALA A 66 2.87 15.11 -59.24
CA ALA A 66 3.93 16.09 -58.99
C ALA A 66 5.20 15.67 -59.73
N SER A 67 5.35 16.17 -60.95
CA SER A 67 6.62 16.18 -61.67
C SER A 67 7.64 17.06 -60.94
N MET A 68 8.82 16.51 -60.66
CA MET A 68 10.00 17.24 -60.18
C MET A 68 10.24 18.52 -61.00
N ASN A 69 10.34 19.65 -60.31
CA ASN A 69 11.18 20.75 -60.73
C ASN A 69 11.90 21.34 -59.51
N LEU A 70 13.23 21.38 -59.63
CA LEU A 70 14.18 21.94 -58.69
C LEU A 70 14.00 23.47 -58.58
N GLY A 71 13.94 23.98 -57.35
CA GLY A 71 14.00 25.40 -57.04
C GLY A 71 14.35 25.59 -55.57
N GLU A 72 15.47 26.26 -55.32
CA GLU A 72 16.12 26.50 -54.03
C GLU A 72 15.27 27.34 -53.06
N GLY A 73 15.34 27.02 -51.75
CA GLY A 73 14.79 27.81 -50.66
C GLY A 73 15.07 27.19 -49.27
N ASP A 74 16.02 27.77 -48.54
CA ASP A 74 16.47 27.37 -47.19
C ASP A 74 15.44 27.70 -46.07
N GLU A 75 14.23 27.16 -46.13
CA GLU A 75 13.23 27.27 -45.04
C GLU A 75 12.70 25.92 -44.49
N ASP A 76 12.99 24.79 -45.15
CA ASP A 76 12.44 23.47 -44.77
C ASP A 76 13.24 22.72 -43.66
N ASP A 77 14.45 23.15 -43.32
CA ASP A 77 15.31 22.42 -42.36
C ASP A 77 14.91 22.63 -40.89
N VAL A 78 14.18 23.69 -40.54
CA VAL A 78 13.84 24.00 -39.13
C VAL A 78 12.60 23.22 -38.67
N ASP A 79 11.61 23.04 -39.54
CA ASP A 79 10.40 22.26 -39.26
C ASP A 79 10.68 20.75 -39.25
N ASP A 80 11.58 20.25 -40.09
CA ASP A 80 11.95 18.82 -40.10
C ASP A 80 12.76 18.45 -38.85
N VAL A 81 13.65 19.34 -38.37
CA VAL A 81 14.41 19.16 -37.12
C VAL A 81 13.50 19.27 -35.90
N ALA A 82 12.56 20.22 -35.85
CA ALA A 82 11.60 20.34 -34.77
C ALA A 82 10.65 19.13 -34.69
N THR A 83 10.19 18.63 -35.84
CA THR A 83 9.33 17.44 -35.91
C THR A 83 10.10 16.18 -35.48
N LYS A 84 11.37 16.04 -35.87
CA LYS A 84 12.25 14.96 -35.39
C LYS A 84 12.46 14.99 -33.87
N LEU A 85 12.73 16.18 -33.31
CA LEU A 85 12.94 16.35 -31.87
C LEU A 85 11.67 16.06 -31.05
N ILE A 86 10.49 16.38 -31.58
CA ILE A 86 9.19 16.06 -30.96
C ILE A 86 8.92 14.55 -31.04
N MET A 87 9.26 13.90 -32.16
CA MET A 87 9.11 12.45 -32.32
C MET A 87 10.11 11.63 -31.49
N GLU A 88 11.26 12.20 -31.11
CA GLU A 88 12.25 11.58 -30.22
C GLU A 88 11.92 11.75 -28.71
N ASP A 89 10.89 12.54 -28.35
CA ASP A 89 10.42 12.68 -26.97
C ASP A 89 9.61 11.44 -26.53
N PRO A 90 9.99 10.73 -25.45
CA PRO A 90 9.25 9.59 -24.93
C PRO A 90 7.78 9.90 -24.59
N SER A 91 7.46 11.17 -24.32
CA SER A 91 6.09 11.60 -24.03
C SER A 91 5.20 11.62 -25.27
N TYR A 92 5.75 11.89 -26.47
CA TYR A 92 4.99 11.95 -27.72
C TYR A 92 4.33 10.61 -28.06
N HIS A 93 5.10 9.52 -27.99
CA HIS A 93 4.58 8.18 -28.24
C HIS A 93 3.55 7.75 -27.20
N ARG A 94 3.77 8.11 -25.93
CA ARG A 94 2.83 7.81 -24.84
C ARG A 94 1.49 8.55 -25.03
N ASP A 95 1.54 9.81 -25.42
CA ASP A 95 0.36 10.65 -25.58
C ASP A 95 -0.44 10.24 -26.83
N LEU A 96 0.23 9.91 -27.94
CA LEU A 96 -0.42 9.29 -29.11
C LEU A 96 -1.13 7.98 -28.76
N LEU A 97 -0.48 7.10 -27.99
CA LEU A 97 -1.06 5.81 -27.61
C LEU A 97 -2.28 5.98 -26.70
N ARG A 98 -2.25 6.99 -25.82
CA ARG A 98 -3.40 7.38 -24.99
C ARG A 98 -4.55 7.92 -25.83
N ASP A 99 -4.27 8.77 -26.82
CA ASP A 99 -5.28 9.38 -27.68
C ASP A 99 -5.91 8.35 -28.64
N LEU A 100 -5.11 7.39 -29.14
CA LEU A 100 -5.59 6.23 -29.91
C LEU A 100 -6.58 5.38 -29.10
N LEU A 101 -6.22 5.04 -27.85
CA LEU A 101 -7.10 4.31 -26.95
C LEU A 101 -8.36 5.11 -26.58
N SER A 102 -8.26 6.44 -26.52
CA SER A 102 -9.40 7.33 -26.30
C SER A 102 -10.38 7.27 -27.48
N VAL A 103 -9.88 7.38 -28.71
CA VAL A 103 -10.70 7.28 -29.94
C VAL A 103 -11.36 5.91 -30.06
N MET A 104 -10.63 4.82 -29.80
CA MET A 104 -11.21 3.47 -29.83
C MET A 104 -12.31 3.23 -28.78
N ARG A 105 -12.32 4.00 -27.68
CA ARG A 105 -13.29 3.83 -26.59
C ARG A 105 -14.50 4.75 -26.69
N GLN A 106 -14.36 5.89 -27.37
CA GLN A 106 -15.35 6.96 -27.36
C GLN A 106 -16.13 7.10 -28.67
N VAL A 107 -15.65 6.51 -29.77
CA VAL A 107 -16.18 6.74 -31.12
C VAL A 107 -16.91 5.50 -31.63
N ASP A 108 -17.79 5.69 -32.61
CA ASP A 108 -18.52 4.63 -33.27
C ASP A 108 -17.61 3.59 -33.99
N ASP A 109 -18.19 2.44 -34.31
CA ASP A 109 -17.48 1.32 -34.95
C ASP A 109 -16.86 1.71 -36.32
N ALA A 110 -17.39 2.74 -36.98
CA ALA A 110 -16.90 3.18 -38.29
C ALA A 110 -15.53 3.87 -38.20
N HIS A 111 -15.32 4.75 -37.22
CA HIS A 111 -14.02 5.38 -36.99
C HIS A 111 -13.00 4.38 -36.43
N ALA A 112 -13.44 3.45 -35.57
CA ALA A 112 -12.59 2.37 -35.07
C ALA A 112 -12.10 1.44 -36.19
N GLN A 113 -12.98 1.07 -37.14
CA GLN A 113 -12.59 0.28 -38.30
C GLN A 113 -11.66 1.04 -39.25
N THR A 114 -11.85 2.36 -39.41
CA THR A 114 -10.96 3.20 -40.21
C THR A 114 -9.56 3.28 -39.61
N LEU A 115 -9.48 3.48 -38.29
CA LEU A 115 -8.20 3.48 -37.57
C LEU A 115 -7.48 2.12 -37.66
N LEU A 116 -8.22 1.02 -37.47
CA LEU A 116 -7.68 -0.33 -37.66
C LEU A 116 -7.23 -0.58 -39.10
N GLY A 117 -7.92 0.00 -40.08
CA GLY A 117 -7.52 -0.02 -41.49
C GLY A 117 -6.20 0.72 -41.72
N MET A 118 -6.02 1.89 -41.12
CA MET A 118 -4.77 2.65 -41.19
C MET A 118 -3.59 1.92 -40.54
N ILE A 119 -3.83 1.28 -39.38
CA ILE A 119 -2.80 0.47 -38.70
C ILE A 119 -2.43 -0.75 -39.54
N ARG A 120 -3.41 -1.43 -40.14
CA ARG A 120 -3.16 -2.60 -41.01
C ARG A 120 -2.51 -2.25 -42.35
N ALA A 121 -2.57 -0.98 -42.75
CA ALA A 121 -1.99 -0.47 -43.98
C ALA A 121 -0.58 0.14 -43.78
N ASP A 122 -0.01 0.00 -42.57
CA ASP A 122 1.30 0.57 -42.18
C ASP A 122 1.38 2.09 -42.45
N CYS A 123 0.29 2.83 -42.18
CA CYS A 123 0.29 4.30 -42.27
C CYS A 123 1.30 4.92 -41.31
N SER A 124 1.85 6.08 -41.68
CA SER A 124 2.82 6.80 -40.85
C SER A 124 2.19 7.30 -39.54
N LEU A 125 3.01 7.43 -38.49
CA LEU A 125 2.55 7.94 -37.19
C LEU A 125 1.91 9.34 -37.30
N ALA A 126 2.40 10.19 -38.22
CA ALA A 126 1.86 11.52 -38.45
C ALA A 126 0.44 11.49 -39.02
N GLU A 127 0.16 10.58 -39.95
CA GLU A 127 -1.18 10.40 -40.53
C GLU A 127 -2.17 9.87 -39.50
N ILE A 128 -1.72 8.93 -38.66
CA ILE A 128 -2.51 8.38 -37.57
C ILE A 128 -2.83 9.48 -36.53
N ARG A 129 -1.86 10.33 -36.19
CA ARG A 129 -2.05 11.45 -35.26
C ARG A 129 -3.08 12.46 -35.77
N LEU A 130 -2.98 12.86 -37.04
CA LEU A 130 -3.93 13.79 -37.66
C LEU A 130 -5.36 13.24 -37.66
N PHE A 131 -5.53 11.95 -37.91
CA PHE A 131 -6.84 11.29 -37.84
C PHE A 131 -7.41 11.30 -36.41
N VAL A 132 -6.58 10.98 -35.42
CA VAL A 132 -6.97 10.96 -34.01
C VAL A 132 -7.36 12.35 -33.53
N ASP A 133 -6.56 13.38 -33.81
CA ASP A 133 -6.83 14.76 -33.38
C ASP A 133 -8.11 15.31 -34.04
N LYS A 134 -8.33 15.00 -35.32
CA LYS A 134 -9.57 15.37 -36.04
C LYS A 134 -10.80 14.67 -35.43
N THR A 135 -10.70 13.37 -35.18
CA THR A 135 -11.81 12.59 -34.63
C THR A 135 -12.15 13.06 -33.21
N MET A 136 -11.14 13.37 -32.39
CA MET A 136 -11.33 13.90 -31.04
C MET A 136 -12.01 15.28 -31.05
N LYS A 137 -11.70 16.11 -32.05
CA LYS A 137 -12.34 17.42 -32.23
C LYS A 137 -13.80 17.28 -32.66
N ASP A 138 -14.09 16.38 -33.60
CA ASP A 138 -15.45 16.12 -34.08
C ASP A 138 -16.35 15.54 -32.97
N VAL A 139 -15.78 14.73 -32.06
CA VAL A 139 -16.48 14.18 -30.86
C VAL A 139 -16.76 15.26 -29.82
N GLN A 140 -15.85 16.23 -29.65
CA GLN A 140 -16.05 17.37 -28.75
C GLN A 140 -17.14 18.32 -29.26
N ASP A 141 -17.21 18.52 -30.58
CA ASP A 141 -18.20 19.40 -31.20
C ASP A 141 -19.62 18.79 -31.25
N ALA A 142 -19.73 17.46 -31.24
CA ALA A 142 -21.02 16.74 -31.22
C ALA A 142 -21.66 16.63 -29.81
N GLY A 143 -20.92 16.88 -28.73
CA GLY A 143 -21.34 16.68 -27.34
C GLY A 143 -22.06 17.87 -26.71
N ARG A 144 -23.30 18.17 -27.11
CA ARG A 144 -24.13 19.22 -26.49
C ARG A 144 -24.85 18.74 -25.22
N ASP A 145 -24.07 18.24 -24.25
CA ASP A 145 -24.46 18.07 -22.83
C ASP A 145 -23.20 17.94 -21.95
N GLY A 146 -22.27 18.88 -22.16
CA GLY A 146 -20.94 18.87 -21.54
C GLY A 146 -20.94 18.85 -20.02
N GLU A 147 -21.91 19.50 -19.37
CA GLU A 147 -21.92 19.66 -17.90
C GLU A 147 -22.41 18.40 -17.16
N THR A 148 -23.43 17.71 -17.69
CA THR A 148 -23.94 16.45 -17.09
C THR A 148 -22.98 15.29 -17.37
N ILE A 149 -22.39 15.26 -18.57
CA ILE A 149 -21.37 14.28 -18.94
C ILE A 149 -20.06 14.55 -18.19
N GLU A 150 -19.67 15.80 -17.94
CA GLU A 150 -18.54 16.12 -17.06
C GLU A 150 -18.81 15.68 -15.63
N ARG A 151 -19.99 15.94 -15.05
CA ARG A 151 -20.31 15.50 -13.68
C ARG A 151 -20.33 13.98 -13.55
N LEU A 152 -20.88 13.27 -14.53
CA LEU A 152 -20.88 11.80 -14.56
C LEU A 152 -19.48 11.22 -14.84
N ARG A 153 -18.67 11.90 -15.67
CA ARG A 153 -17.28 11.53 -15.95
C ARG A 153 -16.40 11.84 -14.73
N ASP A 154 -16.63 12.92 -14.02
CA ASP A 154 -15.97 13.32 -12.79
C ASP A 154 -16.33 12.35 -11.66
N MET A 155 -17.61 11.97 -11.50
CA MET A 155 -18.03 10.87 -10.63
C MET A 155 -17.38 9.53 -11.02
N ARG A 156 -17.39 9.15 -12.31
CA ARG A 156 -16.77 7.90 -12.80
C ARG A 156 -15.25 7.90 -12.67
N THR A 157 -14.60 9.06 -12.71
CA THR A 157 -13.14 9.21 -12.54
C THR A 157 -12.77 9.19 -11.05
N ARG A 158 -13.61 9.79 -10.19
CA ARG A 158 -13.46 9.78 -8.72
C ARG A 158 -13.80 8.44 -8.07
N VAL A 159 -14.74 7.70 -8.64
CA VAL A 159 -15.26 6.41 -8.14
C VAL A 159 -14.86 5.26 -9.07
N ARG A 160 -13.71 5.35 -9.76
CA ARG A 160 -13.18 4.19 -10.50
C ARG A 160 -12.76 3.11 -9.49
N ILE A 161 -13.73 2.39 -8.93
CA ILE A 161 -13.52 1.04 -8.45
C ILE A 161 -13.03 0.32 -9.69
N GLU A 162 -11.79 -0.17 -9.65
CA GLU A 162 -11.27 -0.99 -10.72
C GLU A 162 -12.18 -2.22 -10.79
N SER A 163 -13.16 -2.19 -11.68
CA SER A 163 -14.18 -3.22 -11.88
C SER A 163 -13.71 -4.36 -12.78
N GLY A 164 -12.39 -4.51 -12.94
CA GLY A 164 -11.79 -5.76 -13.39
C GLY A 164 -11.24 -6.51 -12.18
N GLU A 165 -11.01 -7.82 -12.33
CA GLU A 165 -9.87 -8.42 -11.62
C GLU A 165 -8.69 -7.45 -11.75
N PRO A 166 -7.93 -7.18 -10.68
CA PRO A 166 -6.78 -6.29 -10.78
C PRO A 166 -5.98 -6.70 -12.01
N PRO A 167 -5.64 -5.80 -12.95
CA PRO A 167 -4.74 -6.14 -14.03
C PRO A 167 -3.35 -6.29 -13.41
N PHE A 168 -3.15 -7.40 -12.72
CA PHE A 168 -1.90 -7.87 -12.19
C PHE A 168 -1.78 -9.27 -12.71
N ARG A 169 -1.31 -9.38 -13.95
CA ARG A 169 -0.55 -10.53 -14.41
C ARG A 169 -0.03 -10.27 -15.82
N PRO A 170 1.04 -9.48 -15.97
CA PRO A 170 2.00 -9.84 -16.99
C PRO A 170 2.45 -11.28 -16.67
N GLN A 171 1.94 -12.28 -17.41
CA GLN A 171 2.57 -13.62 -17.47
C GLN A 171 3.92 -13.57 -18.22
N VAL A 172 4.31 -12.37 -18.65
CA VAL A 172 5.43 -11.99 -19.49
C VAL A 172 6.03 -10.73 -18.87
N MET A 173 7.34 -10.56 -18.95
CA MET A 173 8.07 -9.36 -18.46
C MET A 173 7.33 -8.05 -18.75
N ASP A 174 7.14 -7.22 -17.72
CA ASP A 174 6.57 -5.88 -17.88
C ASP A 174 7.54 -5.01 -18.69
N ILE A 175 7.07 -4.34 -19.75
CA ILE A 175 7.94 -3.45 -20.56
C ILE A 175 8.54 -2.31 -19.71
N HIS A 176 7.86 -1.90 -18.63
CA HIS A 176 8.40 -0.92 -17.68
C HIS A 176 9.67 -1.41 -16.97
N TYR A 177 9.84 -2.73 -16.82
CA TYR A 177 11.09 -3.35 -16.34
C TYR A 177 12.30 -2.93 -17.19
N LEU A 178 12.11 -2.68 -18.50
CA LEU A 178 13.17 -2.28 -19.41
C LEU A 178 13.35 -0.75 -19.50
N CYS A 179 12.34 0.01 -19.15
CA CYS A 179 12.32 1.47 -19.32
C CYS A 179 12.63 2.24 -18.01
N ASP A 180 12.35 1.64 -16.85
CA ASP A 180 12.47 2.32 -15.56
C ASP A 180 13.91 2.30 -15.04
N GLN A 181 14.54 3.48 -14.96
CA GLN A 181 15.84 3.61 -14.29
C GLN A 181 15.65 3.70 -12.78
N ALA A 182 16.02 2.63 -12.07
CA ALA A 182 16.03 2.59 -10.62
C ALA A 182 16.93 3.69 -10.02
N PRO A 183 16.39 4.59 -9.15
CA PRO A 183 17.17 5.63 -8.48
C PRO A 183 18.38 5.10 -7.70
N TYR A 184 18.24 3.92 -7.08
CA TYR A 184 19.30 3.30 -6.30
C TYR A 184 19.75 2.01 -6.96
N LYS A 185 20.95 2.06 -7.56
CA LYS A 185 21.64 0.90 -8.13
C LYS A 185 22.46 0.19 -7.07
N VAL A 186 22.18 -1.08 -6.81
CA VAL A 186 22.82 -1.93 -5.80
C VAL A 186 22.88 -3.39 -6.29
N PRO A 187 23.89 -4.17 -5.88
CA PRO A 187 24.04 -5.54 -6.35
C PRO A 187 23.13 -6.53 -5.60
N ALA A 188 22.78 -7.66 -6.22
CA ALA A 188 22.09 -8.79 -5.59
C ALA A 188 23.06 -9.63 -4.75
N LYS A 189 24.23 -9.96 -5.29
CA LYS A 189 25.30 -10.64 -4.55
C LYS A 189 26.18 -9.62 -3.82
N PRO A 190 26.67 -9.94 -2.61
CA PRO A 190 26.55 -11.20 -1.88
C PRO A 190 25.33 -11.26 -0.91
N TRP A 191 24.31 -10.41 -1.12
CA TRP A 191 23.29 -10.13 -0.10
C TRP A 191 22.14 -11.12 -0.05
N THR A 192 21.76 -11.68 -1.19
CA THR A 192 20.64 -12.63 -1.27
C THR A 192 21.01 -13.83 -2.14
N THR A 193 20.40 -14.97 -1.83
CA THR A 193 20.47 -16.19 -2.66
C THR A 193 19.19 -16.41 -3.48
N VAL A 194 18.17 -15.57 -3.29
CA VAL A 194 16.87 -15.66 -3.97
C VAL A 194 17.00 -15.33 -5.46
N THR A 195 17.85 -14.38 -5.81
CA THR A 195 18.08 -13.94 -7.20
C THR A 195 19.51 -13.48 -7.42
N ASP A 196 19.98 -13.61 -8.65
CA ASP A 196 21.26 -13.09 -9.13
C ASP A 196 21.08 -11.78 -9.93
N ASP A 197 19.85 -11.27 -10.04
CA ASP A 197 19.50 -10.10 -10.84
C ASP A 197 19.64 -8.79 -10.04
N ASP A 198 20.71 -8.06 -10.31
CA ASP A 198 20.99 -6.73 -9.76
C ASP A 198 19.88 -5.70 -10.12
N ALA A 199 19.21 -5.84 -11.26
CA ALA A 199 18.16 -4.92 -11.68
C ALA A 199 16.89 -5.09 -10.85
N LEU A 200 16.47 -6.33 -10.58
CA LEU A 200 15.36 -6.62 -9.68
C LEU A 200 15.66 -6.12 -8.26
N VAL A 201 16.86 -6.38 -7.73
CA VAL A 201 17.24 -5.91 -6.39
C VAL A 201 17.28 -4.38 -6.33
N SER A 202 17.84 -3.72 -7.35
CA SER A 202 17.85 -2.25 -7.46
C SER A 202 16.43 -1.67 -7.54
N HIS A 203 15.53 -2.31 -8.28
CA HIS A 203 14.12 -1.93 -8.38
C HIS A 203 13.41 -2.03 -7.03
N LEU A 204 13.55 -3.15 -6.32
CA LEU A 204 12.92 -3.37 -5.02
C LEU A 204 13.45 -2.39 -3.96
N ILE A 205 14.77 -2.22 -3.86
CA ILE A 205 15.37 -1.24 -2.94
C ILE A 205 14.89 0.18 -3.26
N SER A 206 14.73 0.51 -4.55
CA SER A 206 14.19 1.81 -4.95
C SER A 206 12.72 1.99 -4.60
N LEU A 207 11.90 0.95 -4.71
CA LEU A 207 10.52 0.99 -4.27
C LEU A 207 10.42 1.22 -2.75
N TYR A 208 11.22 0.50 -1.95
CA TYR A 208 11.26 0.67 -0.50
C TYR A 208 11.62 2.11 -0.13
N PHE A 209 12.72 2.64 -0.67
CA PHE A 209 13.15 4.00 -0.36
C PHE A 209 12.21 5.09 -0.87
N THR A 210 11.36 4.78 -1.85
CA THR A 210 10.38 5.74 -2.41
C THR A 210 9.10 5.79 -1.59
N TRP A 211 8.51 4.63 -1.24
CA TRP A 211 7.13 4.55 -0.73
C TRP A 211 7.02 4.17 0.74
N ASP A 212 7.97 3.37 1.24
CA ASP A 212 7.90 2.81 2.58
C ASP A 212 8.76 3.60 3.56
N TYR A 213 10.04 3.68 3.23
CA TYR A 213 11.10 4.31 4.01
C TYR A 213 10.74 5.69 4.56
N PRO A 214 10.18 6.64 3.76
CA PRO A 214 10.01 8.00 4.26
C PRO A 214 9.08 8.10 5.48
N PHE A 215 8.19 7.12 5.71
CA PHE A 215 7.21 7.19 6.80
C PHE A 215 7.88 7.08 8.18
N TYR A 216 8.77 6.11 8.38
CA TYR A 216 9.50 5.92 9.64
C TYR A 216 10.98 6.29 9.59
N ALA A 217 11.58 6.24 8.40
CA ALA A 217 12.97 6.54 8.08
C ALA A 217 14.00 6.08 9.13
N PHE A 218 13.85 4.87 9.69
CA PHE A 218 14.74 4.35 10.75
C PHE A 218 16.10 3.83 10.24
N VAL A 219 16.31 3.78 8.92
CA VAL A 219 17.58 3.42 8.28
C VAL A 219 18.28 4.66 7.74
N ASP A 220 19.60 4.77 7.86
CA ASP A 220 20.36 5.79 7.11
C ASP A 220 20.47 5.34 5.66
N LEU A 221 19.71 5.98 4.77
CA LEU A 221 19.60 5.61 3.37
C LEU A 221 20.97 5.67 2.66
N GLN A 222 21.72 6.75 2.86
CA GLN A 222 23.00 6.95 2.17
C GLN A 222 24.04 5.94 2.66
N ALA A 223 24.08 5.70 3.97
CA ALA A 223 24.94 4.68 4.57
C ALA A 223 24.56 3.30 4.04
N PHE A 224 23.29 2.92 4.13
CA PHE A 224 22.83 1.60 3.69
C PHE A 224 23.16 1.34 2.22
N VAL A 225 22.85 2.26 1.32
CA VAL A 225 23.11 2.10 -0.12
C VAL A 225 24.61 2.00 -0.40
N ARG A 226 25.45 2.78 0.29
CA ARG A 226 26.91 2.70 0.16
C ARG A 226 27.44 1.34 0.61
N HIS A 227 27.10 0.92 1.82
CA HIS A 227 27.56 -0.36 2.37
C HIS A 227 27.03 -1.56 1.57
N MET A 228 25.82 -1.45 0.99
CA MET A 228 25.27 -2.45 0.09
C MET A 228 26.07 -2.55 -1.22
N ARG A 229 26.51 -1.42 -1.79
CA ARG A 229 27.37 -1.40 -2.99
C ARG A 229 28.76 -1.97 -2.71
N ASP A 230 29.30 -1.71 -1.53
CA ASP A 230 30.63 -2.19 -1.15
C ASP A 230 30.68 -3.72 -0.96
N GLY A 231 29.53 -4.38 -0.80
CA GLY A 231 29.46 -5.84 -0.68
C GLY A 231 29.98 -6.41 0.65
N ASN A 232 30.18 -5.56 1.67
CA ASN A 232 30.72 -5.99 2.96
C ASN A 232 29.61 -6.52 3.89
N VAL A 233 29.39 -7.83 3.88
CA VAL A 233 28.37 -8.51 4.71
C VAL A 233 28.60 -8.43 6.22
N ASN A 234 29.79 -7.99 6.67
CA ASN A 234 30.15 -7.84 8.08
C ASN A 234 29.94 -6.41 8.60
N SER A 235 29.35 -5.51 7.82
CA SER A 235 29.03 -4.16 8.28
C SER A 235 27.93 -4.17 9.35
N ASP A 236 28.02 -3.24 10.30
CA ASP A 236 26.96 -2.99 11.28
C ASP A 236 25.79 -2.15 10.71
N LEU A 237 25.99 -1.55 9.52
CA LEU A 237 25.04 -0.66 8.84
C LEU A 237 24.34 -1.33 7.65
N CYS A 238 24.85 -2.46 7.17
CA CYS A 238 24.21 -3.27 6.14
C CYS A 238 24.56 -4.74 6.36
N SER A 239 23.56 -5.61 6.34
CA SER A 239 23.77 -7.06 6.50
C SER A 239 22.80 -7.82 5.59
N PRO A 240 23.10 -9.08 5.22
CA PRO A 240 22.17 -9.93 4.48
C PRO A 240 20.79 -10.04 5.15
N PHE A 241 20.73 -10.03 6.49
CA PHE A 241 19.47 -10.02 7.21
C PHE A 241 18.63 -8.78 6.90
N LEU A 242 19.25 -7.59 7.03
CA LEU A 242 18.59 -6.31 6.74
C LEU A 242 18.17 -6.20 5.28
N VAL A 243 19.04 -6.60 4.34
CA VAL A 243 18.75 -6.53 2.91
C VAL A 243 17.55 -7.42 2.56
N ASN A 244 17.53 -8.69 2.99
CA ASN A 244 16.41 -9.58 2.66
C ASN A 244 15.10 -9.17 3.34
N ALA A 245 15.15 -8.65 4.58
CA ALA A 245 13.97 -8.10 5.24
C ALA A 245 13.42 -6.87 4.47
N MET A 246 14.29 -6.00 3.96
CA MET A 246 13.91 -4.84 3.16
C MET A 246 13.34 -5.26 1.80
N LEU A 247 13.93 -6.25 1.13
CA LEU A 247 13.42 -6.82 -0.12
C LEU A 247 12.04 -7.46 0.05
N ALA A 248 11.82 -8.18 1.16
CA ALA A 248 10.51 -8.77 1.48
C ALA A 248 9.40 -7.70 1.63
N ASN A 249 9.72 -6.56 2.24
CA ASN A 249 8.80 -5.42 2.36
C ASN A 249 8.61 -4.71 1.01
N ALA A 250 9.70 -4.45 0.29
CA ALA A 250 9.70 -3.83 -1.03
C ALA A 250 8.80 -4.55 -2.04
N CYS A 251 8.74 -5.88 -1.96
CA CYS A 251 7.86 -6.69 -2.81
C CYS A 251 6.40 -6.21 -2.73
N HIS A 252 5.93 -5.70 -1.58
CA HIS A 252 4.58 -5.15 -1.46
C HIS A 252 4.29 -4.07 -2.53
N TYR A 253 5.28 -3.26 -2.91
CA TYR A 253 5.15 -2.14 -3.85
C TYR A 253 5.44 -2.50 -5.31
N SER A 254 6.01 -3.67 -5.57
CA SER A 254 6.32 -4.12 -6.94
C SER A 254 5.10 -4.72 -7.64
N GLN A 255 5.10 -4.63 -8.96
CA GLN A 255 4.12 -5.28 -9.83
C GLN A 255 4.72 -6.46 -10.61
N TYR A 256 6.01 -6.71 -10.44
CA TYR A 256 6.73 -7.75 -11.18
C TYR A 256 6.36 -9.13 -10.67
N SER A 257 6.33 -10.09 -11.59
CA SER A 257 6.02 -11.48 -11.28
C SER A 257 7.05 -12.12 -10.35
N GLU A 258 8.28 -11.66 -10.43
CA GLU A 258 9.47 -12.07 -9.68
C GLU A 258 9.43 -11.64 -8.22
N ALA A 259 8.51 -10.74 -7.85
CA ALA A 259 8.22 -10.42 -6.47
C ALA A 259 7.34 -11.48 -5.77
N TYR A 260 6.91 -12.52 -6.49
CA TYR A 260 6.02 -13.58 -6.01
C TYR A 260 6.70 -14.94 -6.16
N ALA A 261 6.57 -15.82 -5.16
CA ALA A 261 6.97 -17.22 -5.34
C ALA A 261 6.00 -17.95 -6.30
N ILE A 262 4.70 -17.61 -6.25
CA ILE A 262 3.69 -18.07 -7.20
C ILE A 262 3.08 -16.82 -7.90
N PRO A 263 3.38 -16.59 -9.19
CA PRO A 263 2.91 -15.41 -9.90
C PRO A 263 1.40 -15.15 -9.77
N GLY A 264 1.07 -14.02 -9.15
CA GLY A 264 -0.31 -13.56 -8.95
C GLY A 264 -1.03 -14.15 -7.73
N ASP A 265 -0.37 -14.95 -6.89
CA ASP A 265 -0.86 -15.27 -5.55
C ASP A 265 -0.31 -14.28 -4.51
N VAL A 266 -1.18 -13.40 -4.00
CA VAL A 266 -0.81 -12.35 -3.03
C VAL A 266 -0.16 -12.91 -1.77
N LYS A 267 -0.52 -14.13 -1.35
CA LYS A 267 0.01 -14.77 -0.13
C LYS A 267 1.50 -15.06 -0.28
N THR A 268 1.95 -15.34 -1.51
CA THR A 268 3.35 -15.65 -1.83
C THR A 268 4.21 -14.43 -2.16
N LYS A 269 3.65 -13.23 -2.09
CA LYS A 269 4.36 -12.00 -2.45
C LYS A 269 5.45 -11.70 -1.42
N GLY A 270 6.72 -11.71 -1.86
CA GLY A 270 7.89 -11.51 -1.02
C GLY A 270 8.25 -12.68 -0.10
N SER A 271 7.60 -13.85 -0.24
CA SER A 271 7.82 -14.99 0.65
C SER A 271 9.23 -15.56 0.58
N ASP A 272 9.85 -15.59 -0.61
CA ASP A 272 11.21 -16.13 -0.77
C ASP A 272 12.25 -15.24 -0.09
N PHE A 273 12.11 -13.91 -0.19
CA PHE A 273 12.95 -12.97 0.55
C PHE A 273 12.69 -13.00 2.06
N LEU A 274 11.44 -13.20 2.49
CA LEU A 274 11.12 -13.39 3.91
C LEU A 274 11.79 -14.65 4.46
N ALA A 275 11.68 -15.78 3.77
CA ALA A 275 12.33 -17.04 4.17
C ALA A 275 13.86 -16.89 4.27
N GLU A 276 14.48 -16.16 3.34
CA GLU A 276 15.91 -15.87 3.40
C GLU A 276 16.26 -14.94 4.58
N ALA A 277 15.42 -13.95 4.89
CA ALA A 277 15.59 -13.10 6.07
C ALA A 277 15.48 -13.90 7.38
N GLU A 278 14.51 -14.81 7.49
CA GLU A 278 14.33 -15.71 8.64
C GLU A 278 15.52 -16.66 8.81
N ARG A 279 16.06 -17.20 7.71
CA ARG A 279 17.28 -18.01 7.73
C ARG A 279 18.45 -17.25 8.35
N HIS A 280 18.61 -15.98 7.99
CA HIS A 280 19.61 -15.10 8.61
C HIS A 280 19.27 -14.76 10.06
N MET A 281 18.00 -14.51 10.40
CA MET A 281 17.56 -14.23 11.76
C MET A 281 18.00 -15.34 12.72
N HIS A 282 17.89 -16.62 12.34
CA HIS A 282 18.37 -17.74 13.15
C HIS A 282 19.86 -17.65 13.50
N SER A 283 20.69 -17.14 12.57
CA SER A 283 22.12 -16.94 12.80
C SER A 283 22.40 -15.80 13.79
N TYR A 284 21.48 -14.82 13.89
CA TYR A 284 21.61 -13.64 14.75
C TYR A 284 20.80 -13.73 16.06
N GLN A 285 20.08 -14.82 16.31
CA GLN A 285 19.29 -15.04 17.54
C GLN A 285 20.10 -15.02 18.84
N LEU A 286 21.42 -15.21 18.75
CA LEU A 286 22.33 -15.19 19.89
C LEU A 286 22.83 -13.77 20.26
N GLU A 287 22.54 -12.75 19.44
CA GLU A 287 22.88 -11.37 19.76
C GLU A 287 22.10 -10.90 21.00
N ARG A 288 22.82 -10.59 22.08
CA ARG A 288 22.25 -10.08 23.35
C ARG A 288 23.15 -9.01 23.97
N GLY A 289 22.54 -8.10 24.72
CA GLY A 289 23.26 -7.03 25.41
C GLY A 289 24.09 -6.18 24.44
N ARG A 290 25.39 -6.03 24.72
CA ARG A 290 26.31 -5.19 23.91
C ARG A 290 26.66 -5.76 22.52
N ASN A 291 26.27 -6.99 22.21
CA ASN A 291 26.55 -7.63 20.91
C ASN A 291 25.41 -7.44 19.89
N VAL A 292 24.35 -6.72 20.26
CA VAL A 292 23.25 -6.39 19.33
C VAL A 292 23.79 -5.49 18.23
N ARG A 293 23.62 -5.89 16.97
CA ARG A 293 24.01 -5.05 15.81
C ARG A 293 22.86 -4.16 15.38
N LEU A 294 23.18 -2.94 14.92
CA LEU A 294 22.17 -1.97 14.48
C LEU A 294 21.35 -2.52 13.29
N ALA A 295 22.01 -3.12 12.31
CA ALA A 295 21.34 -3.76 11.18
C ALA A 295 20.39 -4.88 11.60
N SER A 296 20.69 -5.64 12.66
CA SER A 296 19.80 -6.69 13.18
C SER A 296 18.52 -6.09 13.79
N LEU A 297 18.64 -4.96 14.49
CA LEU A 297 17.49 -4.24 15.04
C LEU A 297 16.59 -3.69 13.91
N GLN A 298 17.19 -3.04 12.92
CA GLN A 298 16.48 -2.49 11.76
C GLN A 298 15.79 -3.60 10.94
N ALA A 299 16.45 -4.76 10.77
CA ALA A 299 15.85 -5.92 10.11
C ALA A 299 14.67 -6.50 10.91
N THR A 300 14.77 -6.53 12.24
CA THR A 300 13.69 -6.98 13.12
C THR A 300 12.47 -6.05 13.03
N LEU A 301 12.69 -4.74 12.89
CA LEU A 301 11.59 -3.79 12.62
C LEU A 301 10.89 -4.07 11.28
N LEU A 302 11.66 -4.31 10.22
CA LEU A 302 11.10 -4.67 8.92
C LEU A 302 10.33 -6.00 8.95
N LEU A 303 10.74 -6.96 9.79
CA LEU A 303 9.98 -8.19 9.98
C LEU A 303 8.64 -7.92 10.68
N TYR A 304 8.57 -7.02 11.66
CA TYR A 304 7.30 -6.58 12.24
C TYR A 304 6.35 -6.06 11.14
N GLU A 305 6.82 -5.16 10.28
CA GLU A 305 6.01 -4.61 9.18
C GLU A 305 5.57 -5.72 8.23
N ARG A 306 6.48 -6.63 7.88
CA ARG A 306 6.18 -7.74 6.98
C ARG A 306 5.09 -8.66 7.52
N TYR A 307 5.18 -9.06 8.79
CA TYR A 307 4.20 -9.92 9.44
C TYR A 307 2.85 -9.22 9.62
N SER A 308 2.85 -7.90 9.84
CA SER A 308 1.61 -7.09 9.90
C SER A 308 0.79 -7.11 8.60
N MET A 309 1.41 -7.49 7.48
CA MET A 309 0.78 -7.58 6.15
C MET A 309 0.45 -9.02 5.72
N SER A 310 1.19 -10.03 6.18
CA SER A 310 1.00 -11.44 5.76
C SER A 310 -0.22 -12.08 6.43
N GLY A 311 -0.46 -11.78 7.71
CA GLY A 311 -1.54 -12.36 8.49
C GLY A 311 -1.39 -13.85 8.79
N ASP A 312 -0.21 -14.45 8.55
CA ASP A 312 -0.01 -15.90 8.63
C ASP A 312 0.51 -16.40 9.99
N ASP A 313 1.28 -15.60 10.72
CA ASP A 313 2.16 -16.11 11.79
C ASP A 313 1.95 -15.48 13.18
N ASN A 314 1.11 -14.44 13.31
CA ASN A 314 0.90 -13.69 14.56
C ASN A 314 2.21 -13.15 15.19
N LEU A 315 3.27 -12.93 14.39
CA LEU A 315 4.58 -12.54 14.89
C LEU A 315 4.81 -11.02 14.93
N GLY A 316 3.83 -10.21 14.54
CA GLY A 316 3.95 -8.76 14.47
C GLY A 316 4.37 -8.15 15.81
N TYR A 317 3.60 -8.40 16.89
CA TYR A 317 3.98 -7.91 18.23
C TYR A 317 5.28 -8.55 18.73
N THR A 318 5.52 -9.83 18.45
CA THR A 318 6.76 -10.50 18.86
C THR A 318 8.00 -9.81 18.28
N MET A 319 7.98 -9.46 16.99
CA MET A 319 9.09 -8.76 16.36
C MET A 319 9.21 -7.32 16.86
N LEU A 320 8.10 -6.61 17.05
CA LEU A 320 8.14 -5.24 17.57
C LEU A 320 8.73 -5.18 18.98
N HIS A 321 8.27 -6.05 19.90
CA HIS A 321 8.83 -6.11 21.25
C HIS A 321 10.30 -6.48 21.24
N ARG A 322 10.69 -7.45 20.42
CA ARG A 322 12.10 -7.81 20.25
C ARG A 322 12.94 -6.64 19.76
N ALA A 323 12.46 -5.84 18.80
CA ALA A 323 13.16 -4.65 18.34
C ALA A 323 13.31 -3.60 19.45
N ILE A 324 12.29 -3.43 20.29
CA ILE A 324 12.33 -2.54 21.47
C ILE A 324 13.36 -3.05 22.49
N GLU A 325 13.36 -4.34 22.83
CA GLU A 325 14.35 -4.96 23.72
C GLU A 325 15.79 -4.82 23.19
N MET A 326 15.98 -4.94 21.89
CA MET A 326 17.26 -4.70 21.22
C MET A 326 17.70 -3.24 21.35
N ALA A 327 16.77 -2.29 21.21
CA ALA A 327 17.04 -0.86 21.39
C ALA A 327 17.36 -0.52 22.85
N GLU A 328 16.68 -1.13 23.81
CA GLU A 328 16.97 -1.01 25.24
C GLU A 328 18.35 -1.57 25.57
N SER A 329 18.70 -2.73 24.98
CA SER A 329 20.03 -3.34 25.12
C SER A 329 21.16 -2.46 24.57
N LEU A 330 20.89 -1.70 23.51
CA LEU A 330 21.79 -0.68 22.96
C LEU A 330 21.80 0.62 23.78
N GLY A 331 20.88 0.79 24.73
CA GLY A 331 20.75 1.99 25.55
C GLY A 331 20.23 3.22 24.79
N ILE A 332 19.57 3.01 23.64
CA ILE A 332 19.11 4.11 22.78
C ILE A 332 17.66 4.53 23.09
N VAL A 333 16.93 3.74 23.89
CA VAL A 333 15.58 4.03 24.41
C VAL A 333 15.44 3.55 25.86
N ASN A 334 14.47 4.10 26.60
CA ASN A 334 14.06 3.72 27.96
C ASN A 334 15.18 3.64 29.03
N GLY A 335 16.37 4.16 28.75
CA GLY A 335 17.54 4.20 29.65
C GLY A 335 17.93 5.62 30.08
N PRO A 336 19.15 5.85 30.60
CA PRO A 336 19.74 7.19 30.76
C PRO A 336 20.16 7.81 29.41
N ASP A 337 20.47 9.11 29.39
CA ASP A 337 20.95 9.77 28.16
C ASP A 337 22.27 9.16 27.70
N LEU A 338 22.32 8.82 26.40
CA LEU A 338 23.48 8.25 25.75
C LEU A 338 24.20 9.34 24.95
N ASP A 339 25.35 9.76 25.47
CA ASP A 339 26.24 10.69 24.79
C ASP A 339 27.09 9.96 23.75
N LEU A 340 26.59 9.96 22.51
CA LEU A 340 27.25 9.31 21.37
C LEU A 340 28.61 9.92 21.02
N ASP A 341 28.88 11.18 21.39
CA ASP A 341 30.15 11.85 21.08
C ASP A 341 31.30 11.32 21.95
N ARG A 342 30.97 10.73 23.10
CA ARG A 342 31.95 10.04 23.97
C ARG A 342 32.26 8.62 23.51
N LEU A 343 31.43 8.06 22.63
CA LEU A 343 31.65 6.72 22.08
C LEU A 343 32.60 6.83 20.88
N GLN A 344 33.64 6.00 20.86
CA GLN A 344 34.62 5.93 19.78
C GLN A 344 34.01 5.27 18.53
N MET A 345 33.13 5.99 17.83
CA MET A 345 32.44 5.53 16.62
C MET A 345 32.49 6.58 15.49
N SER A 346 32.24 6.14 14.26
CA SER A 346 32.17 7.04 13.10
C SER A 346 30.95 7.96 13.18
N GLU A 347 31.00 9.10 12.49
CA GLU A 347 29.86 10.01 12.36
C GLU A 347 28.66 9.35 11.68
N GLU A 348 28.91 8.54 10.64
CA GLU A 348 27.89 7.73 9.96
C GLU A 348 27.16 6.79 10.94
N MET A 349 27.91 6.10 11.80
CA MET A 349 27.31 5.22 12.82
C MET A 349 26.49 6.02 13.83
N ARG A 350 26.97 7.19 14.29
CA ARG A 350 26.20 8.08 15.18
C ARG A 350 24.88 8.52 14.54
N SER A 351 24.92 8.95 13.28
CA SER A 351 23.71 9.38 12.55
C SER A 351 22.73 8.21 12.39
N SER A 352 23.23 7.03 12.02
CA SER A 352 22.43 5.80 11.88
C SER A 352 21.77 5.38 13.20
N ILE A 353 22.47 5.48 14.33
CA ILE A 353 21.91 5.20 15.66
C ILE A 353 20.81 6.20 16.02
N LYS A 354 21.04 7.51 15.83
CA LYS A 354 20.02 8.54 16.07
C LYS A 354 18.78 8.23 15.25
N ARG A 355 18.94 7.97 13.96
CA ARG A 355 17.87 7.69 13.02
C ARG A 355 17.07 6.45 13.39
N THR A 356 17.76 5.39 13.76
CA THR A 356 17.13 4.14 14.23
C THR A 356 16.32 4.36 15.50
N ALA A 357 16.87 5.06 16.50
CA ALA A 357 16.20 5.30 17.77
C ALA A 357 14.92 6.13 17.61
N TRP A 358 15.00 7.22 16.85
CA TRP A 358 13.86 8.10 16.60
C TRP A 358 12.83 7.49 15.66
N GLY A 359 13.26 6.71 14.66
CA GLY A 359 12.33 5.97 13.79
C GLY A 359 11.62 4.85 14.52
N LEU A 360 12.31 4.09 15.38
CA LEU A 360 11.69 3.09 16.26
C LEU A 360 10.64 3.71 17.21
N PHE A 361 10.92 4.89 17.77
CA PHE A 361 9.93 5.62 18.58
C PHE A 361 8.67 5.98 17.77
N GLN A 362 8.81 6.31 16.49
CA GLN A 362 7.66 6.53 15.61
C GLN A 362 6.89 5.24 15.37
N VAL A 363 7.57 4.12 15.11
CA VAL A 363 6.93 2.79 14.95
C VAL A 363 6.13 2.43 16.20
N ASP A 364 6.74 2.48 17.39
CA ASP A 364 6.11 2.15 18.67
C ASP A 364 4.85 2.99 18.92
N THR A 365 4.94 4.31 18.71
CA THR A 365 3.82 5.23 18.94
C THR A 365 2.71 5.09 17.90
N VAL A 366 3.03 4.78 16.64
CA VAL A 366 2.01 4.45 15.63
C VAL A 366 1.29 3.17 16.03
N VAL A 367 2.01 2.07 16.25
CA VAL A 367 1.41 0.76 16.49
C VAL A 367 0.57 0.72 17.74
N HIS A 368 1.14 1.08 18.89
CA HIS A 368 0.42 0.95 20.16
C HIS A 368 -0.75 1.93 20.23
N THR A 369 -0.58 3.19 19.82
CA THR A 369 -1.68 4.16 19.84
C THR A 369 -2.80 3.73 18.89
N ASN A 370 -2.46 3.22 17.70
CA ASN A 370 -3.45 2.79 16.70
C ASN A 370 -4.35 1.66 17.21
N PHE A 371 -3.77 0.73 17.97
CA PHE A 371 -4.46 -0.42 18.57
C PHE A 371 -4.76 -0.21 20.06
N ARG A 372 -4.88 1.06 20.49
CA ARG A 372 -5.42 1.44 21.79
C ARG A 372 -4.63 0.88 22.99
N LYS A 373 -3.32 0.85 22.86
CA LYS A 373 -2.37 0.41 23.88
C LYS A 373 -1.45 1.57 24.25
N PRO A 374 -0.90 1.59 25.48
CA PRO A 374 0.13 2.54 25.83
C PRO A 374 1.41 2.23 25.04
N SER A 375 2.05 3.27 24.51
CA SER A 375 3.37 3.17 23.85
C SER A 375 4.40 2.58 24.81
N LYS A 376 5.22 1.61 24.37
CA LYS A 376 6.24 0.97 25.24
C LYS A 376 7.51 1.80 25.36
N ILE A 377 7.79 2.68 24.40
CA ILE A 377 8.91 3.62 24.46
C ILE A 377 8.45 4.90 25.16
N SER A 378 8.82 5.00 26.42
CA SER A 378 8.62 6.21 27.21
C SER A 378 9.57 7.33 26.79
N ARG A 379 10.78 7.00 26.34
CA ARG A 379 11.85 7.97 26.12
C ARG A 379 12.89 7.49 25.11
N VAL A 380 13.33 8.41 24.25
CA VAL A 380 14.51 8.23 23.39
C VAL A 380 15.73 8.79 24.12
N CYS A 381 16.83 8.05 24.13
CA CYS A 381 18.03 8.35 24.92
C CYS A 381 19.14 9.04 24.13
N VAL A 382 18.95 9.26 22.84
CA VAL A 382 19.91 9.94 21.95
C VAL A 382 19.36 11.30 21.51
N GLN A 383 20.27 12.21 21.15
CA GLN A 383 19.91 13.55 20.69
C GLN A 383 19.02 13.49 19.44
N ARG A 384 18.16 14.50 19.30
CA ARG A 384 17.31 14.71 18.12
C ARG A 384 18.18 14.98 16.88
N ILE A 385 17.73 14.48 15.73
CA ILE A 385 18.36 14.80 14.44
C ILE A 385 18.05 16.26 14.11
N ASP A 386 19.01 16.97 13.50
CA ASP A 386 18.80 18.34 13.08
C ASP A 386 17.73 18.38 11.97
N ARG A 387 16.69 19.18 12.19
CA ARG A 387 15.60 19.43 11.24
C ARG A 387 16.11 19.87 9.87
N ASN A 388 17.25 20.57 9.82
CA ASN A 388 17.84 21.13 8.62
C ASN A 388 19.10 20.37 8.14
N GLU A 389 19.29 19.12 8.59
CA GLU A 389 20.41 18.27 8.13
C GLU A 389 20.37 18.03 6.61
N SER A 390 19.16 17.89 6.03
CA SER A 390 18.99 17.72 4.59
C SER A 390 19.23 19.02 3.83
N THR A 391 20.03 18.94 2.77
CA THR A 391 20.19 20.07 1.84
C THR A 391 18.85 20.39 1.13
N PRO A 392 18.53 21.66 0.85
CA PRO A 392 17.35 22.04 0.06
C PRO A 392 17.31 21.41 -1.35
N SER A 393 18.45 20.90 -1.83
CA SER A 393 18.59 20.17 -3.09
C SER A 393 18.21 18.68 -3.03
N GLU A 394 17.89 18.13 -1.86
CA GLU A 394 17.49 16.73 -1.76
C GLU A 394 16.11 16.51 -2.41
N GLN A 395 16.09 15.73 -3.48
CA GLN A 395 14.90 15.45 -4.27
C GLN A 395 14.34 14.08 -3.94
N TRP A 396 13.01 14.01 -3.86
CA TRP A 396 12.25 12.78 -3.87
C TRP A 396 11.60 12.61 -5.24
N THR A 397 11.73 11.42 -5.84
CA THR A 397 11.18 11.12 -7.15
C THR A 397 10.19 9.96 -7.02
N PRO A 398 8.92 10.13 -7.43
CA PRO A 398 7.95 9.04 -7.34
C PRO A 398 8.28 7.95 -8.37
N TYR A 399 8.88 6.86 -7.90
CA TYR A 399 9.30 5.72 -8.71
C TYR A 399 8.27 4.58 -8.67
N PRO A 400 7.94 3.89 -9.78
CA PRO A 400 8.41 4.07 -11.14
C PRO A 400 7.44 4.91 -12.00
N THR A 401 6.88 6.00 -11.46
CA THR A 401 5.77 6.70 -12.14
C THR A 401 6.22 7.59 -13.31
N GLY A 402 7.53 7.76 -13.53
CA GLY A 402 8.08 8.70 -14.50
C GLY A 402 7.80 10.18 -14.19
N LYS A 403 7.20 10.49 -13.03
CA LYS A 403 6.92 11.86 -12.62
C LYS A 403 8.21 12.59 -12.23
N ALA A 404 8.21 13.91 -12.46
CA ALA A 404 9.35 14.76 -12.17
C ALA A 404 9.75 14.73 -10.67
N PRO A 405 11.05 14.82 -10.36
CA PRO A 405 11.54 14.98 -8.99
C PRO A 405 10.95 16.22 -8.31
N ARG A 406 10.69 16.13 -7.00
CA ARG A 406 10.20 17.22 -6.15
C ARG A 406 11.09 17.34 -4.90
N PRO A 407 11.12 18.49 -4.20
CA PRO A 407 11.83 18.58 -2.93
C PRO A 407 11.31 17.55 -1.93
N SER A 408 12.23 16.82 -1.29
CA SER A 408 11.91 15.69 -0.40
C SER A 408 11.32 16.15 0.94
N PHE A 409 11.86 17.22 1.50
CA PHE A 409 11.57 17.70 2.86
C PHE A 409 11.66 16.62 3.95
N LEU A 410 12.46 15.57 3.75
CA LEU A 410 12.47 14.39 4.63
C LEU A 410 12.93 14.73 6.05
N SER A 411 13.97 15.54 6.26
CA SER A 411 14.40 15.91 7.61
C SER A 411 13.39 16.80 8.33
N GLN A 412 12.72 17.72 7.62
CA GLN A 412 11.63 18.51 8.19
C GLN A 412 10.43 17.64 8.55
N TYR A 413 10.06 16.70 7.67
CA TYR A 413 9.01 15.72 7.92
C TYR A 413 9.34 14.87 9.14
N PHE A 414 10.55 14.32 9.20
CA PHE A 414 10.97 13.41 10.26
C PHE A 414 10.94 14.09 11.61
N ASP A 415 11.41 15.33 11.67
CA ASP A 415 11.31 16.16 12.86
C ASP A 415 9.85 16.36 13.31
N GLU A 416 8.96 16.76 12.39
CA GLU A 416 7.53 16.93 12.71
C GLU A 416 6.85 15.61 13.12
N ALA A 417 7.19 14.50 12.47
CA ALA A 417 6.68 13.18 12.83
C ALA A 417 7.13 12.75 14.23
N CYS A 418 8.36 13.10 14.65
CA CYS A 418 8.81 12.93 16.02
C CYS A 418 8.04 13.84 17.00
N ARG A 419 7.73 15.12 16.64
CA ARG A 419 6.91 16.01 17.48
C ARG A 419 5.52 15.43 17.71
N LEU A 420 4.87 14.97 16.64
CA LEU A 420 3.56 14.32 16.71
C LEU A 420 3.61 13.03 17.54
N SER A 421 4.69 12.25 17.43
CA SER A 421 4.87 11.01 18.20
C SER A 421 4.93 11.24 19.71
N PHE A 422 5.49 12.36 20.18
CA PHE A 422 5.42 12.73 21.60
C PHE A 422 3.99 12.98 22.08
N ILE A 423 3.20 13.71 21.29
CA ILE A 423 1.79 13.97 21.60
C ILE A 423 1.02 12.65 21.61
N ALA A 424 1.22 11.80 20.59
CA ALA A 424 0.58 10.47 20.49
C ALA A 424 0.94 9.56 21.68
N ARG A 425 2.21 9.51 22.08
CA ARG A 425 2.67 8.77 23.27
C ARG A 425 1.91 9.23 24.52
N ASP A 426 1.90 10.54 24.78
CA ASP A 426 1.25 11.11 25.97
C ASP A 426 -0.26 10.85 25.98
N ILE A 427 -0.90 10.90 24.81
CA ILE A 427 -2.31 10.51 24.63
C ILE A 427 -2.48 9.03 24.96
N SER A 428 -1.65 8.14 24.40
CA SER A 428 -1.75 6.69 24.61
C SER A 428 -1.57 6.31 26.09
N HIS A 429 -0.62 6.92 26.78
CA HIS A 429 -0.40 6.71 28.22
C HIS A 429 -1.59 7.23 29.04
N HIS A 430 -2.12 8.40 28.69
CA HIS A 430 -3.28 8.94 29.39
C HIS A 430 -4.55 8.10 29.19
N LEU A 431 -4.79 7.59 27.99
CA LEU A 431 -6.00 6.84 27.66
C LEU A 431 -5.95 5.38 28.13
N TYR A 432 -4.77 4.74 28.10
CA TYR A 432 -4.67 3.28 28.19
C TYR A 432 -3.79 2.74 29.33
N GLN A 433 -3.01 3.59 30.04
CA GLN A 433 -2.11 3.14 31.10
C GLN A 433 -2.68 3.35 32.52
N ASP A 434 -3.37 4.45 32.80
CA ASP A 434 -3.85 4.75 34.16
C ASP A 434 -5.18 5.55 34.18
N PRO A 435 -6.29 4.96 34.69
CA PRO A 435 -7.57 5.66 34.79
C PRO A 435 -7.53 6.71 35.92
N ARG A 436 -7.09 7.93 35.58
CA ARG A 436 -7.18 9.09 36.48
C ARG A 436 -8.64 9.46 36.79
N PRO A 437 -8.93 10.12 37.94
CA PRO A 437 -10.28 10.56 38.28
C PRO A 437 -10.94 11.42 37.17
N GLU A 438 -12.21 11.15 36.89
CA GLU A 438 -12.99 11.65 35.73
C GLU A 438 -12.92 13.17 35.51
N ALA A 439 -12.96 13.96 36.59
CA ALA A 439 -12.89 15.43 36.51
C ALA A 439 -11.60 15.94 35.85
N THR A 440 -10.48 15.23 36.03
CA THR A 440 -9.18 15.60 35.44
C THR A 440 -9.00 15.07 34.01
N GLN A 441 -9.85 14.13 33.56
CA GLN A 441 -9.74 13.54 32.23
C GLN A 441 -10.18 14.50 31.14
N HIS A 442 -11.28 15.24 31.35
CA HIS A 442 -11.79 16.18 30.36
C HIS A 442 -10.80 17.34 30.10
N GLU A 443 -10.26 17.93 31.17
CA GLU A 443 -9.26 19.01 31.06
C GLU A 443 -8.00 18.53 30.34
N ARG A 444 -7.52 17.32 30.67
CA ARG A 444 -6.34 16.74 30.03
C ARG A 444 -6.57 16.40 28.54
N LYS A 445 -7.76 15.92 28.18
CA LYS A 445 -8.16 15.69 26.79
C LYS A 445 -8.23 16.99 26.01
N LYS A 446 -8.81 18.04 26.58
CA LYS A 446 -8.81 19.38 25.97
C LYS A 446 -7.38 19.86 25.70
N GLU A 447 -6.47 19.72 26.66
CA GLU A 447 -5.05 20.05 26.48
C GLU A 447 -4.41 19.26 25.32
N PHE A 448 -4.79 18.00 25.12
CA PHE A 448 -4.31 17.21 23.97
C PHE A 448 -4.88 17.69 22.64
N PHE A 449 -6.16 18.06 22.58
CA PHE A 449 -6.74 18.71 21.39
C PHE A 449 -6.02 20.01 21.08
N ASP A 450 -5.84 20.88 22.08
CA ASP A 450 -5.15 22.17 21.92
C ASP A 450 -3.71 21.96 21.42
N LYS A 451 -3.00 20.93 21.92
CA LYS A 451 -1.65 20.57 21.44
C LYS A 451 -1.64 20.06 19.99
N LEU A 452 -2.62 19.26 19.61
CA LEU A 452 -2.75 18.74 18.25
C LEU A 452 -3.08 19.88 17.27
N GLU A 453 -4.07 20.71 17.57
CA GLU A 453 -4.43 21.88 16.76
C GLU A 453 -3.26 22.87 16.64
N HIS A 454 -2.54 23.12 17.74
CA HIS A 454 -1.35 23.96 17.72
C HIS A 454 -0.23 23.35 16.85
N TRP A 455 0.01 22.05 16.95
CA TRP A 455 0.98 21.35 16.11
C TRP A 455 0.63 21.46 14.62
N GLU A 456 -0.65 21.29 14.25
CA GLU A 456 -1.09 21.42 12.86
C GLU A 456 -0.93 22.87 12.35
N ALA A 457 -1.25 23.87 13.17
CA ALA A 457 -1.12 25.28 12.82
C ALA A 457 0.33 25.75 12.63
N GLU A 458 1.31 25.04 13.20
CA GLU A 458 2.74 25.33 13.03
C GLU A 458 3.37 24.61 11.84
N LEU A 459 2.62 23.79 11.10
CA LEU A 459 3.15 23.11 9.92
C LEU A 459 3.53 24.13 8.83
N PRO A 460 4.68 23.95 8.16
CA PRO A 460 5.09 24.85 7.08
C PRO A 460 4.13 24.81 5.89
N ASP A 461 4.02 25.91 5.14
CA ASP A 461 3.15 26.03 3.96
C ASP A 461 3.42 24.95 2.89
N PHE A 462 4.68 24.53 2.73
CA PHE A 462 5.06 23.46 1.79
C PHE A 462 4.57 22.07 2.21
N PHE A 463 3.94 21.93 3.38
CA PHE A 463 3.24 20.71 3.78
C PHE A 463 1.75 20.76 3.41
N ASP A 464 1.22 21.88 2.92
CA ASP A 464 -0.19 22.04 2.60
C ASP A 464 -0.60 21.06 1.47
N PRO A 465 -1.66 20.24 1.63
CA PRO A 465 -2.10 19.30 0.61
C PRO A 465 -2.40 19.93 -0.75
N SER A 466 -2.83 21.20 -0.78
CA SER A 466 -3.09 21.95 -2.01
C SER A 466 -1.83 22.17 -2.86
N THR A 467 -0.65 22.15 -2.24
CA THR A 467 0.65 22.23 -2.93
C THR A 467 1.08 20.90 -3.53
N LYS A 468 0.28 19.83 -3.37
CA LYS A 468 0.56 18.48 -3.85
C LYS A 468 1.93 17.96 -3.38
N PRO A 469 2.17 17.93 -2.06
CA PRO A 469 3.46 17.57 -1.50
C PRO A 469 3.80 16.09 -1.75
N PRO A 470 5.06 15.67 -1.53
CA PRO A 470 5.45 14.26 -1.47
C PRO A 470 4.51 13.37 -0.64
N ALA A 471 4.42 12.10 -1.01
CA ALA A 471 3.45 11.15 -0.44
C ALA A 471 3.54 11.03 1.10
N HIS A 472 4.75 11.03 1.67
CA HIS A 472 4.95 10.93 3.12
C HIS A 472 4.39 12.11 3.91
N ILE A 473 4.32 13.31 3.33
CA ILE A 473 3.69 14.46 3.98
C ILE A 473 2.17 14.28 4.05
N LEU A 474 1.56 13.68 3.03
CA LEU A 474 0.14 13.31 3.07
C LEU A 474 -0.11 12.26 4.18
N LEU A 475 0.80 11.28 4.33
CA LEU A 475 0.73 10.29 5.41
C LEU A 475 0.84 10.92 6.80
N LEU A 476 1.69 11.93 6.98
CA LEU A 476 1.80 12.68 8.25
C LEU A 476 0.46 13.28 8.66
N ARG A 477 -0.22 13.93 7.72
CA ARG A 477 -1.53 14.55 7.96
C ARG A 477 -2.62 13.52 8.16
N MET A 478 -2.58 12.38 7.46
CA MET A 478 -3.48 11.26 7.75
C MET A 478 -3.27 10.75 9.19
N ARG A 479 -2.02 10.66 9.65
CA ARG A 479 -1.68 10.27 11.02
C ARG A 479 -2.25 11.25 12.05
N TYR A 480 -2.13 12.54 11.80
CA TYR A 480 -2.76 13.58 12.63
C TYR A 480 -4.27 13.36 12.78
N HIS A 481 -5.00 13.22 11.66
CA HIS A 481 -6.44 13.01 11.70
C HIS A 481 -6.85 11.67 12.34
N ALA A 482 -6.05 10.62 12.17
CA ALA A 482 -6.29 9.35 12.85
C ALA A 482 -6.17 9.48 14.37
N ILE A 483 -5.17 10.22 14.87
CA ILE A 483 -5.02 10.52 16.30
C ILE A 483 -6.20 11.38 16.80
N MET A 484 -6.63 12.38 16.02
CA MET A 484 -7.81 13.19 16.34
C MET A 484 -9.07 12.34 16.48
N ILE A 485 -9.32 11.42 15.53
CA ILE A 485 -10.45 10.48 15.62
C ILE A 485 -10.33 9.62 16.88
N SER A 486 -9.15 9.04 17.15
CA SER A 486 -8.93 8.22 18.34
C SER A 486 -9.23 8.99 19.63
N LEU A 487 -8.74 10.23 19.74
CA LEU A 487 -8.95 11.08 20.91
C LEU A 487 -10.44 11.48 21.06
N SER A 488 -11.13 11.78 19.96
CA SER A 488 -12.57 12.10 19.96
C SER A 488 -13.46 10.90 20.30
N ARG A 489 -13.07 9.68 19.90
CA ARG A 489 -13.93 8.50 20.04
C ARG A 489 -13.73 7.75 21.34
N ASP A 490 -12.49 7.61 21.81
CA ASP A 490 -12.19 7.01 23.12
C ASP A 490 -12.31 8.02 24.26
N GLY A 491 -12.18 9.32 23.94
CA GLY A 491 -12.18 10.38 24.94
C GLY A 491 -13.54 10.72 25.53
N PHE A 492 -14.65 10.37 24.88
CA PHE A 492 -15.97 10.88 25.25
C PHE A 492 -17.01 9.83 25.66
N GLY A 493 -16.60 8.58 25.91
CA GLY A 493 -17.53 7.51 26.25
C GLY A 493 -18.58 7.28 25.15
N VAL A 494 -18.20 7.53 23.89
CA VAL A 494 -19.07 7.28 22.74
C VAL A 494 -19.19 5.77 22.60
N HIS A 495 -20.24 5.22 23.21
CA HIS A 495 -20.73 3.89 22.90
C HIS A 495 -21.02 3.80 21.40
N THR A 496 -20.54 2.72 20.78
CA THR A 496 -20.87 2.35 19.40
C THR A 496 -22.38 2.19 19.26
N PHE A 497 -22.98 2.84 18.25
CA PHE A 497 -24.41 2.75 17.98
C PHE A 497 -24.88 1.32 17.65
N PHE A 498 -23.97 0.38 17.39
CA PHE A 498 -24.28 -1.02 17.06
C PHE A 498 -24.43 -1.98 18.25
N SER A 499 -24.30 -1.52 19.50
CA SER A 499 -24.66 -2.35 20.65
C SER A 499 -26.17 -2.24 20.93
N LYS A 500 -26.97 -2.77 20.00
CA LYS A 500 -28.34 -3.22 20.27
C LYS A 500 -28.36 -4.74 20.21
N GLU A 501 -27.64 -5.38 21.12
CA GLU A 501 -28.03 -6.73 21.53
C GLU A 501 -28.95 -6.60 22.72
N GLU A 502 -30.22 -6.91 22.46
CA GLU A 502 -31.21 -7.19 23.48
C GLU A 502 -30.71 -8.34 24.36
N GLY A 503 -30.22 -7.99 25.54
CA GLY A 503 -29.96 -8.93 26.62
C GLY A 503 -28.53 -9.48 26.62
N GLN A 504 -27.81 -9.14 27.70
CA GLN A 504 -26.56 -9.77 28.15
C GLN A 504 -25.26 -9.26 27.51
N SER A 505 -24.85 -8.06 27.92
CA SER A 505 -23.44 -7.80 28.25
C SER A 505 -23.33 -6.71 29.30
N HIS A 506 -22.98 -7.11 30.51
CA HIS A 506 -22.68 -6.21 31.62
C HIS A 506 -21.37 -5.47 31.35
N THR A 507 -21.46 -4.29 30.74
CA THR A 507 -20.53 -3.19 31.03
C THR A 507 -21.33 -1.90 31.06
N THR A 508 -22.18 -1.80 32.09
CA THR A 508 -22.84 -0.56 32.47
C THR A 508 -21.79 0.44 32.89
N VAL A 509 -21.37 1.31 31.96
CA VAL A 509 -20.70 2.56 32.32
C VAL A 509 -21.69 3.34 33.20
N PRO A 510 -21.30 3.79 34.41
CA PRO A 510 -22.19 4.55 35.29
C PRO A 510 -22.73 5.79 34.58
N ALA A 511 -23.99 6.17 34.83
CA ALA A 511 -24.60 7.37 34.26
C ALA A 511 -23.84 8.67 34.60
N SER A 512 -23.00 8.65 35.63
CA SER A 512 -22.09 9.75 36.01
C SER A 512 -20.88 9.92 35.10
N SER A 513 -20.52 8.88 34.32
CA SER A 513 -19.36 8.85 33.42
C SER A 513 -19.73 9.20 31.97
N GLN A 514 -21.01 9.44 31.70
CA GLN A 514 -21.49 9.88 30.39
C GLN A 514 -21.32 11.39 30.27
N LEU A 515 -20.63 11.85 29.22
CA LEU A 515 -20.50 13.29 29.00
C LEU A 515 -21.85 13.95 28.73
N PRO A 516 -21.96 15.25 29.06
CA PRO A 516 -23.06 16.09 28.60
C PRO A 516 -23.30 15.91 27.10
N PRO A 517 -24.56 15.79 26.64
CA PRO A 517 -24.89 15.52 25.24
C PRO A 517 -24.19 16.45 24.23
N HIS A 518 -24.11 17.75 24.53
CA HIS A 518 -23.46 18.73 23.67
C HIS A 518 -21.96 18.49 23.42
N LEU A 519 -21.23 17.91 24.39
CA LEU A 519 -19.81 17.59 24.22
C LEU A 519 -19.62 16.33 23.39
N ARG A 520 -20.54 15.36 23.52
CA ARG A 520 -20.58 14.17 22.68
C ARG A 520 -20.84 14.52 21.22
N ASP A 521 -21.80 15.40 20.97
CA ASP A 521 -22.13 15.85 19.61
C ASP A 521 -20.94 16.59 18.99
N LYS A 522 -20.27 17.46 19.76
CA LYS A 522 -19.03 18.12 19.32
C LYS A 522 -17.92 17.12 18.97
N ALA A 523 -17.71 16.10 19.81
CA ALA A 523 -16.70 15.08 19.57
C ALA A 523 -17.01 14.24 18.31
N SER A 524 -18.29 13.92 18.10
CA SER A 524 -18.78 13.25 16.88
C SER A 524 -18.46 14.07 15.64
N GLU A 525 -18.81 15.36 15.64
CA GLU A 525 -18.55 16.27 14.51
C GLU A 525 -17.04 16.44 14.24
N GLN A 526 -16.21 16.55 15.28
CA GLN A 526 -14.75 16.62 15.13
C GLN A 526 -14.17 15.34 14.51
N SER A 527 -14.66 14.17 14.94
CA SER A 527 -14.22 12.88 14.38
C SER A 527 -14.65 12.73 12.92
N LEU A 528 -15.86 13.18 12.58
CA LEU A 528 -16.37 13.17 11.21
C LEU A 528 -15.59 14.14 10.31
N ALA A 529 -15.28 15.35 10.79
CA ALA A 529 -14.44 16.30 10.06
C ALA A 529 -13.06 15.73 9.78
N SER A 530 -12.45 15.04 10.76
CA SER A 530 -11.16 14.36 10.57
C SER A 530 -11.25 13.21 9.56
N ALA A 531 -12.34 12.43 9.58
CA ALA A 531 -12.57 11.37 8.60
C ALA A 531 -12.69 11.93 7.16
N ARG A 532 -13.40 13.04 6.98
CA ARG A 532 -13.50 13.75 5.68
C ARG A 532 -12.16 14.34 5.24
N ALA A 533 -11.35 14.83 6.16
CA ALA A 533 -10.01 15.31 5.86
C ALA A 533 -9.10 14.16 5.36
N ILE A 534 -9.19 12.97 5.95
CA ILE A 534 -8.53 11.76 5.44
C ILE A 534 -8.98 11.45 4.01
N ALA A 535 -10.29 11.53 3.71
CA ALA A 535 -10.80 11.35 2.34
C ALA A 535 -10.19 12.37 1.36
N GLY A 536 -10.07 13.64 1.77
CA GLY A 536 -9.38 14.68 1.00
C GLY A 536 -7.92 14.35 0.70
N LEU A 537 -7.16 13.91 1.70
CA LEU A 537 -5.75 13.51 1.55
C LEU A 537 -5.59 12.29 0.63
N VAL A 538 -6.49 11.31 0.74
CA VAL A 538 -6.51 10.12 -0.12
C VAL A 538 -6.78 10.49 -1.58
N ARG A 539 -7.67 11.46 -1.85
CA ARG A 539 -7.88 11.98 -3.21
C ARG A 539 -6.62 12.60 -3.79
N VAL A 540 -5.95 13.48 -3.05
CA VAL A 540 -4.69 14.10 -3.49
C VAL A 540 -3.63 13.04 -3.78
N HIS A 541 -3.48 12.05 -2.89
CA HIS A 541 -2.55 10.94 -3.11
C HIS A 541 -2.90 10.15 -4.38
N ARG A 542 -4.17 9.82 -4.57
CA ARG A 542 -4.66 9.07 -5.74
C ARG A 542 -4.38 9.83 -7.04
N GLU A 543 -4.64 11.13 -7.08
CA GLU A 543 -4.39 11.99 -8.24
C GLU A 543 -2.90 12.14 -8.55
N GLU A 544 -2.07 12.32 -7.52
CA GLU A 544 -0.64 12.59 -7.69
C GLU A 544 0.21 11.34 -7.85
N TYR A 545 -0.17 10.21 -7.26
CA TYR A 545 0.71 9.04 -7.19
C TYR A 545 0.00 7.72 -7.53
N GLY A 546 -1.32 7.75 -7.72
CA GLY A 546 -2.14 6.55 -7.64
C GLY A 546 -2.27 6.07 -6.20
N ILE A 547 -3.14 5.09 -5.95
CA ILE A 547 -3.36 4.55 -4.60
C ILE A 547 -2.65 3.21 -4.39
N GLY A 548 -2.19 2.55 -5.46
CA GLY A 548 -1.59 1.22 -5.38
C GLY A 548 -0.19 1.15 -4.74
N ARG A 549 0.43 2.28 -4.38
CA ARG A 549 1.76 2.34 -3.75
C ARG A 549 1.77 3.19 -2.48
N THR A 550 0.73 3.05 -1.67
CA THR A 550 0.65 3.69 -0.34
C THR A 550 1.33 2.84 0.72
N HIS A 551 1.91 3.48 1.74
CA HIS A 551 2.38 2.79 2.94
C HIS A 551 1.23 2.03 3.64
N PRO A 552 1.47 0.87 4.29
CA PRO A 552 0.43 0.07 4.97
C PRO A 552 -0.43 0.85 5.98
N PHE A 553 0.15 1.89 6.61
CA PHE A 553 -0.58 2.81 7.50
C PHE A 553 -1.81 3.46 6.84
N THR A 554 -1.82 3.66 5.52
CA THR A 554 -2.98 4.21 4.81
C THR A 554 -4.22 3.32 4.96
N THR A 555 -4.06 2.00 4.99
CA THR A 555 -5.17 1.06 5.26
C THR A 555 -5.79 1.34 6.62
N TYR A 556 -4.97 1.55 7.65
CA TYR A 556 -5.44 1.92 8.99
C TYR A 556 -6.21 3.25 8.99
N ALA A 557 -5.64 4.30 8.40
CA ALA A 557 -6.28 5.61 8.36
C ALA A 557 -7.63 5.56 7.62
N ILE A 558 -7.69 4.84 6.48
CA ILE A 558 -8.93 4.66 5.72
C ILE A 558 -9.97 3.86 6.52
N MET A 559 -9.58 2.77 7.18
CA MET A 559 -10.50 1.96 7.99
C MET A 559 -11.09 2.76 9.15
N VAL A 560 -10.27 3.52 9.87
CA VAL A 560 -10.73 4.39 10.96
C VAL A 560 -11.68 5.48 10.44
N ALA A 561 -11.38 6.09 9.28
CA ALA A 561 -12.26 7.08 8.66
C ALA A 561 -13.60 6.47 8.21
N LEU A 562 -13.56 5.36 7.48
CA LEU A 562 -14.76 4.66 6.98
C LEU A 562 -15.68 4.23 8.12
N PHE A 563 -15.16 3.60 9.16
CA PHE A 563 -15.97 3.20 10.31
C PHE A 563 -16.39 4.39 11.18
N THR A 564 -15.71 5.55 11.08
CA THR A 564 -16.19 6.79 11.70
C THR A 564 -17.37 7.40 10.96
N MET A 565 -17.38 7.32 9.64
CA MET A 565 -18.54 7.70 8.85
C MET A 565 -19.70 6.72 9.03
N LEU A 566 -19.40 5.41 9.08
CA LEU A 566 -20.39 4.34 9.26
C LEU A 566 -21.10 4.42 10.62
N ASP A 567 -20.35 4.75 11.68
CA ASP A 567 -20.90 4.88 13.03
C ASP A 567 -21.67 6.21 13.25
N HIS A 568 -21.70 7.11 12.26
CA HIS A 568 -22.34 8.42 12.38
C HIS A 568 -23.86 8.34 12.15
N ALA A 569 -24.64 9.09 12.94
CA ALA A 569 -26.11 9.10 12.82
C ALA A 569 -26.63 9.58 11.45
N SER A 570 -25.82 10.38 10.73
CA SER A 570 -26.13 10.88 9.39
C SER A 570 -25.46 10.05 8.28
N PHE A 571 -25.08 8.81 8.54
CA PHE A 571 -24.43 7.95 7.57
C PHE A 571 -25.27 7.84 6.29
N ASP A 572 -24.64 8.16 5.16
CA ASP A 572 -25.17 7.93 3.83
C ASP A 572 -24.14 7.15 3.02
N ILE A 573 -24.52 5.95 2.58
CA ILE A 573 -23.71 5.10 1.71
C ILE A 573 -23.33 5.78 0.38
N LEU A 574 -24.09 6.80 -0.04
CA LEU A 574 -23.82 7.57 -1.27
C LEU A 574 -22.98 8.83 -1.02
N ASP A 575 -22.49 9.05 0.21
CA ASP A 575 -21.61 10.18 0.51
C ASP A 575 -20.32 10.11 -0.33
N SER A 576 -19.96 11.23 -0.98
CA SER A 576 -18.83 11.27 -1.91
C SER A 576 -17.48 10.99 -1.24
N ASP A 577 -17.29 11.38 0.02
CA ASP A 577 -16.06 11.11 0.77
C ASP A 577 -15.99 9.62 1.14
N PHE A 578 -17.12 9.04 1.56
CA PHE A 578 -17.25 7.62 1.87
C PHE A 578 -16.97 6.74 0.65
N LEU A 579 -17.54 7.09 -0.51
CA LEU A 579 -17.32 6.37 -1.76
C LEU A 579 -15.88 6.48 -2.27
N ALA A 580 -15.25 7.66 -2.12
CA ALA A 580 -13.85 7.86 -2.48
C ALA A 580 -12.91 6.99 -1.61
N LEU A 581 -13.14 6.95 -0.30
CA LEU A 581 -12.40 6.10 0.63
C LEU A 581 -12.63 4.61 0.34
N THR A 582 -13.87 4.22 0.07
CA THR A 582 -14.23 2.83 -0.29
C THR A 582 -13.52 2.38 -1.56
N SER A 583 -13.50 3.23 -2.60
CA SER A 583 -12.80 2.96 -3.85
C SER A 583 -11.29 2.81 -3.62
N ALA A 584 -10.68 3.72 -2.85
CA ALA A 584 -9.28 3.62 -2.48
C ALA A 584 -8.98 2.33 -1.69
N PHE A 585 -9.83 1.99 -0.73
CA PHE A 585 -9.67 0.79 0.09
C PHE A 585 -9.73 -0.48 -0.75
N SER A 586 -10.64 -0.56 -1.72
CA SER A 586 -10.75 -1.74 -2.61
C SER A 586 -9.46 -2.05 -3.37
N VAL A 587 -8.71 -1.01 -3.76
CA VAL A 587 -7.44 -1.15 -4.48
C VAL A 587 -6.29 -1.50 -3.55
N ILE A 588 -6.25 -0.96 -2.33
CA ILE A 588 -5.19 -1.28 -1.36
C ILE A 588 -5.41 -2.69 -0.78
N ALA A 589 -6.65 -3.05 -0.48
CA ALA A 589 -7.03 -4.31 0.14
C ALA A 589 -6.57 -5.54 -0.67
N CYS A 590 -6.59 -5.47 -2.00
CA CYS A 590 -6.24 -6.62 -2.83
C CYS A 590 -4.74 -6.99 -2.78
N ARG A 591 -3.90 -6.14 -2.17
CA ARG A 591 -2.43 -6.24 -2.17
C ARG A 591 -1.83 -7.01 -1.00
N SER A 592 -2.63 -7.37 0.00
CA SER A 592 -2.19 -8.18 1.15
C SER A 592 -3.33 -9.06 1.65
N GLN A 593 -3.02 -10.19 2.28
CA GLN A 593 -4.06 -11.07 2.83
C GLN A 593 -4.85 -10.37 3.93
N VAL A 594 -4.16 -9.66 4.83
CA VAL A 594 -4.82 -8.85 5.87
C VAL A 594 -5.75 -7.81 5.24
N GLY A 595 -5.33 -7.13 4.17
CA GLY A 595 -6.16 -6.16 3.45
C GLY A 595 -7.44 -6.79 2.89
N ARG A 596 -7.35 -7.99 2.32
CA ARG A 596 -8.51 -8.75 1.83
C ARG A 596 -9.50 -9.04 2.97
N ASN A 597 -9.01 -9.58 4.07
CA ASN A 597 -9.81 -9.92 5.24
C ASN A 597 -10.51 -8.68 5.83
N LEU A 598 -9.80 -7.56 5.95
CA LEU A 598 -10.38 -6.29 6.42
C LEU A 598 -11.45 -5.74 5.48
N PHE A 599 -11.24 -5.86 4.16
CA PHE A 599 -12.23 -5.42 3.17
C PHE A 599 -13.50 -6.25 3.24
N HIS A 600 -13.37 -7.56 3.48
CA HIS A 600 -14.51 -8.43 3.73
C HIS A 600 -15.30 -7.97 4.97
N ILE A 601 -14.61 -7.76 6.10
CA ILE A 601 -15.23 -7.27 7.35
C ILE A 601 -15.97 -5.95 7.11
N PHE A 602 -15.31 -4.99 6.46
CA PHE A 602 -15.91 -3.69 6.12
C PHE A 602 -17.18 -3.85 5.27
N ARG A 603 -17.13 -4.68 4.23
CA ARG A 603 -18.27 -4.92 3.34
C ARG A 603 -19.47 -5.50 4.09
N GLN A 604 -19.24 -6.45 5.01
CA GLN A 604 -20.31 -6.99 5.86
C GLN A 604 -20.86 -5.95 6.84
N SER A 605 -19.99 -5.10 7.43
CA SER A 605 -20.42 -4.00 8.30
C SER A 605 -21.29 -2.97 7.59
N VAL A 606 -21.01 -2.66 6.32
CA VAL A 606 -21.85 -1.75 5.52
C VAL A 606 -23.19 -2.39 5.19
N ARG A 607 -23.21 -3.67 4.80
CA ARG A 607 -24.45 -4.44 4.54
C ARG A 607 -25.36 -4.54 5.76
N ALA A 608 -24.80 -4.55 6.96
CA ALA A 608 -25.56 -4.55 8.21
C ALA A 608 -26.34 -3.23 8.48
N GLN A 609 -26.11 -2.15 7.72
CA GLN A 609 -26.82 -0.87 7.91
C GLN A 609 -28.23 -0.83 7.30
N ASP A 610 -28.68 -1.89 6.62
CA ASP A 610 -30.00 -1.97 5.96
C ASP A 610 -30.30 -0.82 4.96
N GLN A 611 -29.27 -0.11 4.47
CA GLN A 611 -29.40 0.90 3.40
C GLN A 611 -29.30 0.30 1.98
N GLU A 612 -29.18 -1.02 1.86
CA GLU A 612 -28.95 -1.74 0.60
C GLU A 612 -30.01 -1.43 -0.48
N LYS A 613 -31.29 -1.35 -0.10
CA LYS A 613 -32.40 -1.06 -1.03
C LYS A 613 -32.20 0.28 -1.75
N ARG A 614 -31.74 1.30 -1.02
CA ARG A 614 -31.50 2.64 -1.57
C ARG A 614 -30.35 2.66 -2.58
N VAL A 615 -29.34 1.82 -2.41
CA VAL A 615 -28.23 1.65 -3.36
C VAL A 615 -28.68 0.93 -4.62
N LEU A 616 -29.46 -0.15 -4.45
CA LEU A 616 -29.94 -0.98 -5.55
C LEU A 616 -31.01 -0.29 -6.41
N GLU A 617 -31.84 0.57 -5.80
CA GLU A 617 -32.93 1.29 -6.48
C GLU A 617 -32.50 2.61 -7.14
N SER A 618 -31.27 3.09 -6.91
CA SER A 618 -30.79 4.35 -7.48
C SER A 618 -30.13 4.16 -8.85
N ASP A 619 -30.64 4.86 -9.86
CA ASP A 619 -30.07 4.89 -11.21
C ASP A 619 -28.78 5.72 -11.29
N GLU A 620 -28.49 6.55 -10.28
CA GLU A 620 -27.30 7.42 -10.23
C GLU A 620 -26.05 6.70 -9.69
N VAL A 621 -26.23 5.50 -9.12
CA VAL A 621 -25.15 4.74 -8.49
C VAL A 621 -24.46 3.85 -9.53
N PRO A 622 -23.11 3.93 -9.66
CA PRO A 622 -22.37 3.03 -10.55
C PRO A 622 -22.63 1.55 -10.22
N GLU A 623 -22.75 0.71 -11.24
CA GLU A 623 -22.99 -0.73 -11.07
C GLU A 623 -21.89 -1.40 -10.22
N GLU A 624 -20.68 -0.85 -10.22
CA GLU A 624 -19.58 -1.31 -9.36
C GLU A 624 -19.87 -1.16 -7.85
N ILE A 625 -20.58 -0.10 -7.47
CA ILE A 625 -20.98 0.18 -6.10
C ILE A 625 -22.17 -0.72 -5.71
N LYS A 626 -23.07 -0.96 -6.66
CA LYS A 626 -24.16 -1.94 -6.51
C LYS A 626 -23.61 -3.36 -6.35
N GLU A 627 -22.55 -3.73 -7.08
CA GLU A 627 -21.86 -5.01 -6.91
C GLU A 627 -21.15 -5.12 -5.55
N LEU A 628 -20.56 -4.00 -5.10
CA LEU A 628 -19.86 -3.96 -3.83
C LEU A 628 -20.82 -4.14 -2.64
N PHE A 629 -21.99 -3.50 -2.65
CA PHE A 629 -22.88 -3.50 -1.47
C PHE A 629 -24.17 -4.30 -1.65
N GLY A 630 -24.59 -4.59 -2.88
CA GLY A 630 -25.80 -5.35 -3.18
C GLY A 630 -25.70 -6.81 -2.72
N ARG A 631 -26.80 -7.33 -2.16
CA ARG A 631 -27.05 -8.78 -2.10
C ARG A 631 -27.72 -9.19 -3.41
N TYR A 632 -26.95 -9.65 -4.40
CA TYR A 632 -27.58 -10.36 -5.51
C TYR A 632 -28.08 -11.71 -4.97
N PRO A 633 -29.35 -12.09 -5.19
CA PRO A 633 -29.84 -13.40 -4.80
C PRO A 633 -29.00 -14.44 -5.55
N ALA A 634 -28.19 -15.21 -4.79
CA ALA A 634 -27.31 -16.28 -5.23
C ALA A 634 -27.07 -16.26 -6.75
N SER A 635 -26.29 -15.29 -7.21
CA SER A 635 -25.86 -15.27 -8.60
C SER A 635 -25.22 -16.62 -8.89
N GLN A 636 -25.56 -17.25 -10.02
CA GLN A 636 -24.88 -18.47 -10.49
C GLN A 636 -23.36 -18.28 -10.74
N LYS A 637 -22.83 -17.08 -10.47
CA LYS A 637 -21.42 -16.72 -10.48
C LYS A 637 -20.97 -16.44 -9.03
N PRO A 638 -19.82 -16.99 -8.61
CA PRO A 638 -19.21 -16.66 -7.32
C PRO A 638 -18.95 -15.14 -7.23
N ASP A 639 -19.12 -14.59 -6.04
CA ASP A 639 -18.83 -13.20 -5.77
C ASP A 639 -17.30 -13.00 -5.81
N LYS A 640 -16.82 -11.97 -6.51
CA LYS A 640 -15.38 -11.80 -6.77
C LYS A 640 -14.54 -11.58 -5.51
N TRP A 641 -15.18 -11.30 -4.38
CA TRP A 641 -14.54 -11.15 -3.07
C TRP A 641 -14.76 -12.36 -2.14
N ASP A 642 -15.26 -13.48 -2.65
CA ASP A 642 -15.48 -14.70 -1.84
C ASP A 642 -14.16 -15.21 -1.21
N ASP A 643 -13.07 -15.17 -1.97
CA ASP A 643 -11.73 -15.59 -1.50
C ASP A 643 -11.14 -14.66 -0.40
N TYR A 644 -11.79 -13.54 -0.09
CA TYR A 644 -11.35 -12.63 0.98
C TYR A 644 -11.75 -13.12 2.38
N VAL A 645 -12.50 -14.22 2.48
CA VAL A 645 -12.83 -14.90 3.74
C VAL A 645 -11.64 -15.74 4.23
N ASP A 646 -10.73 -16.13 3.35
CA ASP A 646 -9.58 -16.98 3.67
C ASP A 646 -8.76 -16.45 4.87
N GLY A 647 -8.66 -17.26 5.93
CA GLY A 647 -7.90 -16.93 7.13
C GLY A 647 -8.67 -16.10 8.17
N LEU A 648 -9.94 -15.79 7.95
CA LEU A 648 -10.82 -15.22 8.99
C LEU A 648 -11.15 -16.21 10.10
N ASP A 649 -10.96 -17.53 9.90
CA ASP A 649 -11.08 -18.56 10.94
C ASP A 649 -10.22 -18.25 12.18
N LYS A 650 -9.14 -17.47 12.00
CA LYS A 650 -8.28 -16.98 13.10
C LYS A 650 -9.02 -16.10 14.11
N LEU A 651 -10.12 -15.47 13.72
CA LEU A 651 -10.95 -14.66 14.60
C LEU A 651 -11.93 -15.50 15.43
N GLU A 652 -12.15 -16.77 15.11
CA GLU A 652 -13.17 -17.65 15.71
C GLU A 652 -12.66 -18.52 16.87
N GLY A 653 -11.51 -18.17 17.47
CA GLY A 653 -10.88 -18.95 18.53
C GLY A 653 -11.65 -18.98 19.86
N GLY A 654 -12.65 -19.87 19.98
CA GLY A 654 -13.29 -20.28 21.23
C GLY A 654 -14.76 -20.69 21.08
N GLU A 655 -15.00 -22.00 20.97
CA GLU A 655 -16.31 -22.69 20.91
C GLU A 655 -17.16 -22.46 19.63
N VAL A 656 -17.01 -23.39 18.68
CA VAL A 656 -18.00 -23.63 17.63
C VAL A 656 -19.30 -24.12 18.29
N GLN A 657 -20.25 -23.22 18.53
CA GLN A 657 -21.65 -23.63 18.59
C GLN A 657 -22.16 -23.73 17.16
N ASP A 658 -22.34 -24.97 16.71
CA ASP A 658 -23.15 -25.35 15.55
C ASP A 658 -24.52 -24.66 15.63
N THR A 659 -24.60 -23.47 15.04
CA THR A 659 -25.85 -22.88 14.62
C THR A 659 -25.74 -22.65 13.12
N GLN A 660 -26.19 -23.67 12.37
CA GLN A 660 -26.65 -23.51 11.00
C GLN A 660 -27.81 -22.49 10.99
N SER A 661 -27.47 -21.20 11.07
CA SER A 661 -28.38 -20.13 10.68
C SER A 661 -28.18 -19.89 9.19
N MET A 662 -29.27 -19.69 8.46
CA MET A 662 -29.28 -19.39 7.02
C MET A 662 -28.65 -18.02 6.66
N ASP A 663 -27.90 -17.39 7.58
CA ASP A 663 -27.31 -16.05 7.44
C ASP A 663 -25.85 -16.04 7.92
N GLY A 664 -25.01 -16.94 7.39
CA GLY A 664 -23.55 -16.92 7.62
C GLY A 664 -22.84 -15.61 7.21
N MET A 665 -23.60 -14.67 6.63
CA MET A 665 -23.17 -13.35 6.16
C MET A 665 -22.94 -12.35 7.32
N ARG A 666 -23.54 -12.58 8.50
CA ARG A 666 -23.41 -11.70 9.68
C ARG A 666 -22.19 -12.00 10.57
N ASN A 667 -21.52 -13.14 10.40
CA ASN A 667 -20.55 -13.62 11.40
C ASN A 667 -19.28 -12.76 11.52
N TYR A 668 -18.88 -12.02 10.48
CA TYR A 668 -17.65 -11.22 10.49
C TYR A 668 -17.85 -9.70 10.52
N ALA A 669 -19.09 -9.20 10.50
CA ALA A 669 -19.35 -7.77 10.57
C ALA A 669 -18.81 -7.20 11.89
N ALA A 670 -18.09 -6.08 11.81
CA ALA A 670 -17.67 -5.34 12.99
C ALA A 670 -18.80 -4.42 13.48
N SER A 671 -19.01 -4.40 14.79
CA SER A 671 -19.99 -3.58 15.53
C SER A 671 -19.55 -2.12 15.73
N GLY A 672 -18.62 -1.62 14.92
CA GLY A 672 -18.11 -0.25 14.98
C GLY A 672 -16.59 -0.18 15.15
N VAL A 673 -16.03 1.02 15.29
CA VAL A 673 -14.56 1.23 15.25
C VAL A 673 -13.79 0.37 16.25
N ARG A 674 -14.26 0.21 17.49
CA ARG A 674 -13.52 -0.55 18.51
C ARG A 674 -13.37 -2.02 18.14
N ASP A 675 -14.46 -2.65 17.73
CA ASP A 675 -14.47 -4.06 17.33
C ASP A 675 -13.67 -4.26 16.03
N MET A 676 -13.82 -3.34 15.07
CA MET A 676 -13.00 -3.32 13.86
C MET A 676 -11.50 -3.27 14.17
N LEU A 677 -11.08 -2.38 15.08
CA LEU A 677 -9.67 -2.26 15.47
C LEU A 677 -9.16 -3.53 16.16
N SER A 678 -9.97 -4.18 16.98
CA SER A 678 -9.62 -5.46 17.62
C SER A 678 -9.45 -6.59 16.61
N LYS A 679 -10.35 -6.67 15.61
CA LYS A 679 -10.24 -7.64 14.52
C LYS A 679 -9.01 -7.35 13.65
N TYR A 680 -8.72 -6.09 13.36
CA TYR A 680 -7.52 -5.69 12.62
C TYR A 680 -6.24 -6.03 13.40
N GLU A 681 -6.15 -5.68 14.67
CA GLU A 681 -5.02 -6.06 15.53
C GLU A 681 -4.77 -7.57 15.47
N SER A 682 -5.83 -8.36 15.66
CA SER A 682 -5.75 -9.83 15.66
C SER A 682 -5.28 -10.41 14.32
N LEU A 683 -5.72 -9.84 13.20
CA LEU A 683 -5.34 -10.29 11.86
C LEU A 683 -3.91 -9.87 11.47
N SER A 684 -3.40 -8.78 12.03
CA SER A 684 -2.12 -8.18 11.63
C SER A 684 -0.98 -8.50 12.60
N LEU A 685 -1.17 -8.23 13.89
CA LEU A 685 -0.09 -8.27 14.89
C LEU A 685 -0.11 -9.51 15.77
N GLY A 686 -1.24 -10.23 15.81
CA GLY A 686 -1.49 -11.31 16.75
C GLY A 686 -1.94 -10.81 18.13
N GLN A 687 -2.11 -11.74 19.08
CA GLN A 687 -2.38 -11.37 20.47
C GLN A 687 -1.12 -10.83 21.14
N ASP A 688 -1.23 -9.66 21.75
CA ASP A 688 -0.18 -9.07 22.59
C ASP A 688 -0.07 -9.85 23.91
N THR A 689 0.65 -10.98 23.88
CA THR A 689 0.91 -11.84 25.04
C THR A 689 2.27 -11.53 25.66
N MET A 690 2.51 -10.30 26.13
CA MET A 690 3.68 -9.98 26.97
C MET A 690 3.40 -8.92 28.03
#